data_AF-A0A952WGJ1-F1
#
_entry.id   AF-A0A952WGJ1-F1
#
_cell.length_a   1.000
_cell.length_b   1.000
_cell.length_c   1.000
_cell.angle_alpha   90.00
_cell.angle_beta   90.00
_cell.angle_gamma   90.00
#
_symmetry.space_group_name_H-M   'P 1'
#
loop_
_entity.id
_entity.type
_entity.pdbx_description
1 polymer ?
#
loop_
_entity_poly.entity_id
_entity_poly.type
_entity_poly.pdbx_seq_one_letter_code
_entity_poly.pdbx_strand_id
1 'polypeptide(L)'
;MKKNLLLVSACGLATTVQAVALAQPKIVTISGATLLENFVKSRGSTNDYIDVDKNGTAGKFANGIQQLAPTAAGSNVTPFPASQIWAVQYSGVGSIRGINELVNAGFPTMSVFSQTGASLLPSTGSPYTGLSAANASFQYYNSFRYWNGTAFTGGQYGNAGNPRGFPVVSDPNNFIAVWAAPDTVSSGLGVRIDIAPSDVHGRWAQQIPGTPSPYALPGTAGYGANMRPSVNPQGTSVGAAFASNLTTLAGAVFYDPNNPPPVNATNVLFDQPLAFAPISPVTNIGTGYQQMKMSQVQHLFVTGRMPNGENLIAITRDIGSGTRNGFSNTIGIDPSQTVGDNVGGNGGTQSNAADEQILGTLYRSNNKGGNGQVESTVTNTRLGVGYVGPERGAASQQGWLANGIFELLAVQNDVYGGTAYSRANIDAILDNSADGFVIGGPAQFISRGTPLAESIADGGTGAILPKMTNPNAAAYLNNIRQSVAEFVAVPGGPDSDFMPGEVLAFNFVLNEGLDNAHDPQAPTSLAPTPAFSQPLQNYLRDTNVLGASVYYSFNTTTNGRVPTRKTGVVYSDGVANGNNYISQGGAIVNYNSNLTTRNKIAGDFSGNGIRDLADIGEMIKAYNQRAGGPAWSAPAGSGPLAGAPATDAVIEILGDFDCDGSFTKADVRYFADGLLIQGGVLNRKVAFEEVDMQANANCPTCAGINFFNTTLATASGGAAYTGGASRADVAGSGGIARGWAPVGADGVIDAKDIDYVYQQFNNPAFSGTANWTDLVKAANFDLSADMNGDLIVNQSDVDYVVLSALQTSYGDVNLDRRTDINDFNTWAANYNTGSLASPAGWAKGDVSGNGKVFDEDYHILMANRSCASDLNNDGLVDDSDFVIFANAYNALECPALPGLCMADLNDDGIVEDSDFVIFAGAYNELLCP
;
A
#
# COMPACT_ATOMS: atom_id res chain seq x y z
N MET A 1 -20.52 -25.77 -85.72
CA MET A 1 -19.78 -26.32 -86.88
C MET A 1 -18.30 -25.97 -86.70
N LYS A 2 -17.41 -26.98 -86.60
CA LYS A 2 -15.92 -27.00 -86.75
C LYS A 2 -15.07 -25.99 -85.93
N LYS A 3 -14.26 -26.44 -84.95
CA LYS A 3 -12.88 -26.99 -84.98
C LYS A 3 -11.76 -26.01 -85.43
N ASN A 4 -10.93 -25.65 -84.44
CA ASN A 4 -9.45 -25.56 -84.36
C ASN A 4 -8.63 -25.13 -85.59
N LEU A 5 -7.67 -24.20 -85.40
CA LEU A 5 -6.23 -24.54 -85.38
C LEU A 5 -5.32 -23.41 -84.85
N LEU A 6 -4.34 -23.82 -84.05
CA LEU A 6 -3.19 -23.11 -83.46
C LEU A 6 -2.11 -22.67 -84.49
N LEU A 7 -1.28 -21.67 -84.13
CA LEU A 7 0.20 -21.70 -83.87
C LEU A 7 0.71 -20.24 -83.85
N VAL A 8 1.25 -19.63 -82.77
CA VAL A 8 2.48 -19.84 -81.95
C VAL A 8 3.78 -19.30 -82.57
N SER A 9 4.46 -18.41 -81.79
CA SER A 9 5.88 -17.97 -81.78
C SER A 9 6.13 -16.51 -82.23
N ALA A 10 6.92 -15.66 -81.57
CA ALA A 10 7.66 -15.72 -80.31
C ALA A 10 8.17 -14.31 -79.89
N CYS A 11 8.24 -14.09 -78.58
CA CYS A 11 9.19 -13.27 -77.79
C CYS A 11 9.35 -11.74 -77.99
N GLY A 12 9.06 -11.01 -76.91
CA GLY A 12 9.92 -9.90 -76.45
C GLY A 12 9.23 -8.59 -76.06
N LEU A 13 8.45 -8.54 -74.97
CA LEU A 13 8.17 -7.27 -74.28
C LEU A 13 8.24 -7.49 -72.76
N ALA A 14 9.11 -6.71 -72.11
CA ALA A 14 9.37 -6.75 -70.69
C ALA A 14 8.10 -6.43 -69.88
N THR A 15 7.58 -7.42 -69.16
CA THR A 15 6.61 -7.19 -68.08
C THR A 15 7.38 -6.81 -66.83
N THR A 16 7.55 -5.51 -66.61
CA THR A 16 7.77 -5.01 -65.25
C THR A 16 6.48 -5.27 -64.48
N VAL A 17 6.47 -6.32 -63.66
CA VAL A 17 5.52 -6.46 -62.57
C VAL A 17 5.79 -5.29 -61.63
N GLN A 18 5.01 -4.22 -61.75
CA GLN A 18 4.93 -3.23 -60.68
C GLN A 18 4.37 -3.98 -59.46
N ALA A 19 5.26 -4.35 -58.55
CA ALA A 19 4.86 -4.70 -57.21
C ALA A 19 4.15 -3.46 -56.63
N VAL A 20 2.83 -3.53 -56.49
CA VAL A 20 2.08 -2.52 -55.74
C VAL A 20 2.59 -2.62 -54.30
N ALA A 21 3.37 -1.64 -53.87
CA ALA A 21 3.81 -1.56 -52.48
C ALA A 21 2.55 -1.46 -51.61
N LEU A 22 2.26 -2.50 -50.82
CA LEU A 22 1.21 -2.45 -49.81
C LEU A 22 1.58 -1.34 -48.81
N ALA A 23 0.67 -0.39 -48.57
CA ALA A 23 0.89 0.68 -47.61
C ALA A 23 1.09 0.07 -46.22
N GLN A 24 2.23 0.38 -45.58
CA GLN A 24 2.51 -0.07 -44.21
C GLN A 24 1.66 0.74 -43.21
N PRO A 25 1.08 0.10 -42.19
CA PRO A 25 0.25 0.80 -41.21
C PRO A 25 1.08 1.77 -40.37
N LYS A 26 0.41 2.77 -39.82
CA LYS A 26 0.99 3.76 -38.90
C LYS A 26 0.96 3.23 -37.47
N ILE A 27 2.05 3.42 -36.73
CA ILE A 27 2.16 2.89 -35.37
C ILE A 27 1.68 3.90 -34.33
N VAL A 28 0.93 3.42 -33.35
CA VAL A 28 0.51 4.15 -32.15
C VAL A 28 0.92 3.30 -30.95
N THR A 29 1.80 3.84 -30.11
CA THR A 29 2.31 3.10 -28.95
C THR A 29 1.79 3.72 -27.66
N ILE A 30 1.16 2.87 -26.86
CA ILE A 30 0.43 3.20 -25.65
C ILE A 30 1.06 2.46 -24.48
N SER A 31 1.36 3.16 -23.39
CA SER A 31 1.89 2.55 -22.17
C SER A 31 1.34 3.18 -20.91
N GLY A 32 0.67 2.41 -20.06
CA GLY A 32 0.17 2.94 -18.79
C GLY A 32 -0.87 2.09 -18.10
N ALA A 33 -1.92 2.76 -17.63
CA ALA A 33 -2.96 2.22 -16.76
C ALA A 33 -3.58 0.93 -17.28
N THR A 34 -3.88 0.00 -16.35
CA THR A 34 -4.56 -1.25 -16.66
C THR A 34 -6.08 -1.13 -16.65
N LEU A 35 -6.64 -0.07 -16.06
CA LEU A 35 -8.08 0.08 -15.96
C LEU A 35 -8.73 0.35 -17.32
N LEU A 36 -8.08 1.18 -18.15
CA LEU A 36 -8.51 1.44 -19.52
C LEU A 36 -8.23 0.27 -20.49
N GLU A 37 -7.73 -0.87 -20.01
CA GLU A 37 -7.45 -2.05 -20.84
C GLU A 37 -8.68 -2.49 -21.65
N ASN A 38 -9.85 -2.55 -21.01
CA ASN A 38 -11.08 -3.00 -21.66
C ASN A 38 -11.48 -2.10 -22.83
N PHE A 39 -11.18 -0.80 -22.76
CA PHE A 39 -11.37 0.11 -23.87
C PHE A 39 -10.26 -0.07 -24.91
N VAL A 40 -8.98 0.06 -24.53
CA VAL A 40 -7.85 0.10 -25.49
C VAL A 40 -7.71 -1.20 -26.30
N LYS A 41 -8.05 -2.37 -25.74
CA LYS A 41 -8.02 -3.64 -26.48
C LYS A 41 -9.27 -3.89 -27.33
N SER A 42 -10.34 -3.10 -27.13
CA SER A 42 -11.61 -3.29 -27.84
C SER A 42 -11.46 -2.91 -29.31
N ARG A 43 -12.22 -3.60 -30.17
CA ARG A 43 -12.34 -3.21 -31.58
C ARG A 43 -12.93 -1.80 -31.72
N GLY A 44 -13.87 -1.42 -30.85
CA GLY A 44 -14.50 -0.11 -30.88
C GLY A 44 -13.52 1.05 -30.69
N SER A 45 -12.44 0.87 -29.92
CA SER A 45 -11.43 1.93 -29.70
C SER A 45 -10.74 2.43 -30.97
N THR A 46 -10.76 1.63 -32.03
CA THR A 46 -10.13 1.91 -33.33
C THR A 46 -11.12 1.91 -34.48
N ASN A 47 -12.42 1.97 -34.20
CA ASN A 47 -13.43 2.19 -35.24
C ASN A 47 -13.38 3.66 -35.69
N ASP A 48 -13.39 3.87 -37.01
CA ASP A 48 -13.21 5.18 -37.62
C ASP A 48 -14.47 6.03 -37.49
N TYR A 49 -14.41 7.04 -36.63
CA TYR A 49 -15.46 8.03 -36.47
C TYR A 49 -15.17 9.29 -37.31
N ILE A 50 -13.90 9.69 -37.47
CA ILE A 50 -13.52 10.96 -38.12
C ILE A 50 -13.08 10.86 -39.59
N ASP A 51 -13.09 9.68 -40.21
CA ASP A 51 -12.57 9.42 -41.56
C ASP A 51 -11.06 9.68 -41.64
N VAL A 52 -10.31 8.98 -40.79
CA VAL A 52 -8.85 9.15 -40.63
C VAL A 52 -8.10 8.86 -41.93
N ASP A 53 -8.53 7.84 -42.68
CA ASP A 53 -7.87 7.42 -43.92
C ASP A 53 -8.41 8.13 -45.18
N LYS A 54 -9.43 8.99 -45.02
CA LYS A 54 -10.02 9.82 -46.07
C LYS A 54 -10.62 9.01 -47.21
N ASN A 55 -11.14 7.82 -46.92
CA ASN A 55 -11.82 6.97 -47.90
C ASN A 55 -13.33 7.27 -48.01
N GLY A 56 -13.85 8.12 -47.10
CA GLY A 56 -15.26 8.54 -47.08
C GLY A 56 -16.17 7.61 -46.27
N THR A 57 -15.64 6.63 -45.53
CA THR A 57 -16.39 5.71 -44.66
C THR A 57 -16.06 5.98 -43.20
N ALA A 58 -17.00 6.51 -42.44
CA ALA A 58 -16.78 6.79 -41.01
C ALA A 58 -18.10 6.89 -40.24
N GLY A 59 -18.03 6.68 -38.92
CA GLY A 59 -19.17 6.77 -38.02
C GLY A 59 -19.95 8.08 -38.15
N LYS A 60 -19.25 9.23 -38.21
CA LYS A 60 -19.88 10.56 -38.36
C LYS A 60 -20.68 10.75 -39.66
N PHE A 61 -20.50 9.88 -40.65
CA PHE A 61 -21.23 9.91 -41.92
C PHE A 61 -22.41 8.94 -41.96
N ALA A 62 -22.62 8.16 -40.89
CA ALA A 62 -23.69 7.16 -40.81
C ALA A 62 -23.69 6.15 -41.98
N ASN A 63 -22.51 5.89 -42.57
CA ASN A 63 -22.40 5.15 -43.83
C ASN A 63 -21.59 3.84 -43.73
N GLY A 64 -21.19 3.46 -42.52
CA GLY A 64 -20.54 2.19 -42.23
C GLY A 64 -19.58 2.26 -41.05
N ILE A 65 -19.19 1.09 -40.55
CA ILE A 65 -18.17 0.94 -39.51
C ILE A 65 -16.88 0.48 -40.17
N GLN A 66 -15.85 1.31 -40.14
CA GLN A 66 -14.51 0.93 -40.57
C GLN A 66 -13.64 0.64 -39.35
N GLN A 67 -12.98 -0.52 -39.35
CA GLN A 67 -12.00 -0.88 -38.33
C GLN A 67 -10.59 -0.50 -38.82
N LEU A 68 -9.93 0.46 -38.16
CA LEU A 68 -8.61 0.97 -38.57
C LEU A 68 -7.44 0.08 -38.13
N ALA A 69 -7.63 -0.74 -37.10
CA ALA A 69 -6.62 -1.64 -36.55
C ALA A 69 -7.09 -3.12 -36.54
N PRO A 70 -7.50 -3.69 -37.68
CA PRO A 70 -7.97 -5.06 -37.73
C PRO A 70 -6.83 -6.04 -37.39
N THR A 71 -7.13 -7.02 -36.56
CA THR A 71 -6.24 -8.18 -36.36
C THR A 71 -6.67 -9.27 -37.34
N ALA A 72 -5.76 -9.74 -38.22
CA ALA A 72 -6.07 -10.86 -39.11
C ALA A 72 -6.41 -12.12 -38.29
N ALA A 73 -7.42 -12.88 -38.73
CA ALA A 73 -7.68 -14.21 -38.19
C ALA A 73 -6.45 -15.10 -38.45
N GLY A 74 -5.69 -15.42 -37.39
CA GLY A 74 -4.49 -16.25 -37.48
C GLY A 74 -3.14 -15.54 -37.37
N SER A 75 -3.02 -14.50 -36.53
CA SER A 75 -1.74 -14.04 -35.93
C SER A 75 -0.59 -13.66 -36.90
N ASN A 76 -0.88 -13.44 -38.19
CA ASN A 76 0.13 -13.01 -39.16
C ASN A 76 0.34 -11.49 -39.07
N VAL A 77 1.48 -11.09 -38.52
CA VAL A 77 1.97 -9.70 -38.46
C VAL A 77 2.59 -9.28 -39.82
N THR A 78 2.77 -10.25 -40.74
CA THR A 78 3.29 -10.03 -42.09
C THR A 78 2.64 -10.99 -43.11
N PRO A 79 2.27 -10.50 -44.31
CA PRO A 79 2.15 -9.09 -44.66
C PRO A 79 1.03 -8.43 -43.84
N PHE A 80 1.17 -7.15 -43.52
CA PHE A 80 0.08 -6.39 -42.88
C PHE A 80 -1.17 -6.45 -43.78
N PRO A 81 -2.38 -6.62 -43.22
CA PRO A 81 -3.62 -6.54 -43.98
C PRO A 81 -3.71 -5.22 -44.75
N ALA A 82 -4.15 -5.26 -46.01
CA ALA A 82 -4.27 -4.05 -46.83
C ALA A 82 -5.27 -3.02 -46.27
N SER A 83 -6.19 -3.46 -45.42
CA SER A 83 -7.16 -2.61 -44.72
C SER A 83 -6.65 -2.09 -43.37
N GLN A 84 -5.44 -2.47 -42.94
CA GLN A 84 -4.88 -2.01 -41.67
C GLN A 84 -4.25 -0.62 -41.84
N ILE A 85 -4.85 0.38 -41.20
CA ILE A 85 -4.37 1.76 -41.18
C ILE A 85 -3.48 2.00 -39.96
N TRP A 86 -3.86 1.45 -38.80
CA TRP A 86 -3.14 1.55 -37.54
C TRP A 86 -2.59 0.23 -37.05
N ALA A 87 -1.40 0.29 -36.45
CA ALA A 87 -0.78 -0.72 -35.63
C ALA A 87 -0.71 -0.19 -34.19
N VAL A 88 -1.66 -0.56 -33.35
CA VAL A 88 -1.75 -0.10 -31.96
C VAL A 88 -1.01 -1.08 -31.06
N GLN A 89 0.03 -0.62 -30.37
CA GLN A 89 0.72 -1.39 -29.35
C GLN A 89 0.37 -0.85 -27.98
N TYR A 90 -0.09 -1.70 -27.08
CA TYR A 90 -0.47 -1.31 -25.73
C TYR A 90 0.22 -2.17 -24.68
N SER A 91 0.89 -1.51 -23.72
CA SER A 91 1.52 -2.14 -22.55
C SER A 91 0.83 -1.70 -21.27
N GLY A 92 0.33 -2.66 -20.50
CA GLY A 92 -0.22 -2.42 -19.16
C GLY A 92 0.89 -2.43 -18.12
N VAL A 93 1.35 -1.25 -17.69
CA VAL A 93 2.42 -1.06 -16.69
C VAL A 93 1.98 -0.31 -15.43
N GLY A 94 0.75 0.22 -15.43
CA GLY A 94 0.28 1.14 -14.39
C GLY A 94 0.47 2.61 -14.78
N SER A 95 -0.40 3.47 -14.24
CA SER A 95 -0.57 4.87 -14.67
C SER A 95 0.72 5.69 -14.53
N ILE A 96 1.33 5.69 -13.34
CA ILE A 96 2.51 6.53 -13.06
C ILE A 96 3.74 6.01 -13.82
N ARG A 97 3.87 4.68 -13.93
CA ARG A 97 4.95 4.06 -14.72
C ARG A 97 4.79 4.38 -16.20
N GLY A 98 3.57 4.35 -16.73
CA GLY A 98 3.26 4.77 -18.09
C GLY A 98 3.61 6.23 -18.36
N ILE A 99 3.27 7.13 -17.43
CA ILE A 99 3.66 8.55 -17.50
C ILE A 99 5.18 8.67 -17.50
N ASN A 100 5.89 7.96 -16.62
CA ASN A 100 7.35 7.99 -16.59
C ASN A 100 7.96 7.46 -17.89
N GLU A 101 7.38 6.43 -18.50
CA GLU A 101 7.81 5.95 -19.82
C GLU A 101 7.50 6.94 -20.95
N LEU A 102 6.37 7.65 -20.91
CA LEU A 102 6.08 8.76 -21.83
C LEU A 102 7.06 9.93 -21.65
N VAL A 103 7.46 10.19 -20.41
CA VAL A 103 8.48 11.19 -20.09
C VAL A 103 9.82 10.80 -20.68
N ASN A 104 10.26 9.56 -20.48
CA ASN A 104 11.62 9.11 -20.85
C ASN A 104 11.74 8.67 -22.32
N ALA A 105 10.68 8.15 -22.92
CA ALA A 105 10.69 7.54 -24.24
C ALA A 105 9.66 8.15 -25.21
N GLY A 106 9.06 9.29 -24.88
CA GLY A 106 8.13 10.03 -25.75
C GLY A 106 8.74 11.19 -26.54
N PHE A 107 10.08 11.32 -26.59
CA PHE A 107 10.74 12.49 -27.18
C PHE A 107 10.58 12.60 -28.71
N PRO A 108 10.75 13.82 -29.27
CA PRO A 108 10.65 14.06 -30.72
C PRO A 108 11.69 13.29 -31.54
N THR A 109 12.92 13.19 -31.02
CA THR A 109 13.95 12.30 -31.55
C THR A 109 13.74 10.92 -30.96
N MET A 110 13.30 9.98 -31.80
CA MET A 110 13.16 8.59 -31.40
C MET A 110 14.51 8.01 -30.98
N SER A 111 14.49 7.26 -29.89
CA SER A 111 15.65 6.50 -29.41
C SER A 111 15.95 5.34 -30.36
N VAL A 112 16.97 5.52 -31.21
CA VAL A 112 17.41 4.52 -32.19
C VAL A 112 18.35 3.51 -31.52
N PHE A 113 18.16 2.22 -31.80
CA PHE A 113 18.99 1.15 -31.23
C PHE A 113 20.42 1.16 -31.79
N SER A 114 21.46 1.29 -30.94
CA SER A 114 22.85 1.08 -31.36
C SER A 114 23.28 -0.37 -31.12
N GLN A 115 23.70 -1.07 -32.17
CA GLN A 115 24.30 -2.40 -32.06
C GLN A 115 25.60 -2.35 -31.23
N THR A 116 25.69 -3.15 -30.18
CA THR A 116 26.87 -3.97 -29.84
C THR A 116 26.56 -4.87 -28.63
N GLY A 117 26.35 -6.17 -28.89
CA GLY A 117 26.53 -7.25 -27.91
C GLY A 117 25.64 -7.28 -26.66
N ALA A 118 24.67 -8.20 -26.65
CA ALA A 118 24.23 -8.99 -25.49
C ALA A 118 23.89 -8.31 -24.13
N SER A 119 23.71 -7.00 -24.02
CA SER A 119 23.18 -6.38 -22.79
C SER A 119 22.00 -5.45 -23.07
N LEU A 120 20.82 -6.05 -23.23
CA LEU A 120 19.55 -5.39 -22.90
C LEU A 120 19.22 -5.52 -21.40
N LEU A 121 20.16 -6.01 -20.57
CA LEU A 121 20.17 -5.75 -19.14
C LEU A 121 20.65 -4.30 -18.89
N PRO A 122 20.02 -3.59 -17.94
CA PRO A 122 20.26 -2.17 -17.71
C PRO A 122 21.72 -1.95 -17.31
N SER A 123 22.55 -1.42 -18.22
CA SER A 123 23.80 -0.79 -17.79
C SER A 123 23.45 0.54 -17.14
N THR A 124 24.03 0.76 -15.97
CA THR A 124 23.93 2.01 -15.21
C THR A 124 24.39 3.17 -16.10
N GLY A 125 23.45 4.02 -16.51
CA GLY A 125 23.71 5.18 -17.39
C GLY A 125 22.93 5.21 -18.71
N SER A 126 22.16 4.17 -19.05
CA SER A 126 21.29 4.17 -20.23
C SER A 126 19.90 4.75 -19.92
N PRO A 127 19.30 5.63 -20.76
CA PRO A 127 17.93 6.14 -20.54
C PRO A 127 16.83 5.06 -20.70
N TYR A 128 17.21 3.80 -20.96
CA TYR A 128 16.34 2.69 -21.37
C TYR A 128 16.02 1.66 -20.28
N THR A 129 16.33 1.93 -19.01
CA THR A 129 16.21 0.95 -17.91
C THR A 129 14.77 0.49 -17.57
N GLY A 130 13.74 0.92 -18.31
CA GLY A 130 12.32 0.66 -18.00
C GLY A 130 11.48 -0.09 -19.05
N LEU A 131 11.86 -0.15 -20.33
CA LEU A 131 11.00 -0.66 -21.42
C LEU A 131 11.14 -2.18 -21.68
N SER A 132 11.16 -2.97 -20.62
CA SER A 132 11.17 -4.43 -20.70
C SER A 132 9.76 -5.00 -20.83
N ALA A 133 9.64 -6.16 -21.48
CA ALA A 133 8.39 -6.93 -21.47
C ALA A 133 8.02 -7.39 -20.04
N ALA A 134 9.02 -7.73 -19.24
CA ALA A 134 8.85 -8.18 -17.85
C ALA A 134 8.26 -7.10 -16.92
N ASN A 135 8.34 -5.83 -17.32
CA ASN A 135 7.79 -4.70 -16.55
C ASN A 135 6.29 -4.50 -16.81
N ALA A 136 5.70 -5.20 -17.78
CA ALA A 136 4.27 -5.11 -18.09
C ALA A 136 3.49 -6.34 -17.59
N SER A 137 2.32 -6.10 -17.02
CA SER A 137 1.38 -7.15 -16.60
C SER A 137 0.78 -7.89 -17.81
N PHE A 138 0.65 -7.19 -18.94
CA PHE A 138 0.19 -7.72 -20.20
C PHE A 138 0.57 -6.76 -21.32
N GLN A 139 0.53 -7.27 -22.55
CA GLN A 139 0.71 -6.42 -23.73
C GLN A 139 -0.13 -6.91 -24.90
N TYR A 140 -0.61 -5.95 -25.69
CA TYR A 140 -1.50 -6.14 -26.82
C TYR A 140 -0.95 -5.49 -28.09
N TYR A 141 -1.15 -6.17 -29.21
CA TYR A 141 -1.04 -5.61 -30.54
C TYR A 141 -2.44 -5.62 -31.17
N ASN A 142 -2.99 -4.44 -31.43
CA ASN A 142 -4.41 -4.22 -31.68
C ASN A 142 -5.23 -4.94 -30.59
N SER A 143 -6.03 -5.94 -30.95
CA SER A 143 -6.83 -6.72 -30.00
C SER A 143 -6.17 -8.04 -29.54
N PHE A 144 -4.97 -8.36 -30.01
CA PHE A 144 -4.28 -9.63 -29.73
C PHE A 144 -3.29 -9.50 -28.57
N ARG A 145 -3.49 -10.32 -27.52
CA ARG A 145 -2.55 -10.40 -26.40
C ARG A 145 -1.34 -11.26 -26.79
N TYR A 146 -0.15 -10.66 -26.77
CA TYR A 146 1.09 -11.39 -27.05
C TYR A 146 1.95 -11.61 -25.81
N TRP A 147 1.68 -10.91 -24.69
CA TRP A 147 2.37 -11.08 -23.41
C TRP A 147 1.37 -11.21 -22.28
N ASN A 148 1.55 -12.20 -21.40
CA ASN A 148 0.65 -12.47 -20.29
C ASN A 148 1.20 -12.09 -18.90
N GLY A 149 2.35 -11.44 -18.83
CA GLY A 149 3.02 -11.07 -17.58
C GLY A 149 4.18 -12.01 -17.23
N THR A 150 4.15 -13.25 -17.71
CA THR A 150 5.17 -14.27 -17.42
C THR A 150 5.78 -14.90 -18.67
N ALA A 151 5.03 -14.96 -19.77
CA ALA A 151 5.45 -15.58 -21.02
C ALA A 151 4.80 -14.91 -22.25
N PHE A 152 5.43 -15.12 -23.41
CA PHE A 152 4.86 -14.75 -24.69
C PHE A 152 3.77 -15.75 -25.09
N THR A 153 2.60 -15.23 -25.49
CA THR A 153 1.49 -16.04 -25.97
C THR A 153 1.75 -16.44 -27.43
N GLY A 154 1.80 -17.74 -27.70
CA GLY A 154 1.98 -18.27 -29.06
C GLY A 154 3.43 -18.51 -29.52
N GLY A 155 4.44 -18.28 -28.67
CA GLY A 155 5.85 -18.71 -28.86
C GLY A 155 6.64 -18.10 -30.02
N GLN A 156 6.02 -17.92 -31.19
CA GLN A 156 6.62 -17.40 -32.43
C GLN A 156 6.58 -15.87 -32.56
N TYR A 157 5.97 -15.18 -31.58
CA TYR A 157 5.70 -13.74 -31.63
C TYR A 157 6.43 -12.93 -30.55
N GLY A 158 7.24 -13.60 -29.72
CA GLY A 158 8.15 -12.92 -28.81
C GLY A 158 9.44 -12.57 -29.55
N ASN A 159 9.87 -11.32 -29.47
CA ASN A 159 11.20 -10.90 -29.89
C ASN A 159 11.90 -10.25 -28.70
N ALA A 160 12.66 -11.04 -27.92
CA ALA A 160 13.39 -10.55 -26.76
C ALA A 160 14.48 -9.52 -27.12
N GLY A 161 14.86 -9.42 -28.39
CA GLY A 161 15.77 -8.40 -28.91
C GLY A 161 15.15 -7.01 -29.11
N ASN A 162 13.82 -6.90 -29.06
CA ASN A 162 13.10 -5.62 -29.10
C ASN A 162 12.65 -5.21 -27.68
N PRO A 163 12.69 -3.92 -27.32
CA PRO A 163 11.97 -3.42 -26.15
C PRO A 163 10.50 -3.84 -26.24
N ARG A 164 9.87 -4.15 -25.10
CA ARG A 164 8.50 -4.69 -25.00
C ARG A 164 8.26 -6.07 -25.63
N GLY A 165 9.19 -6.61 -26.41
CA GLY A 165 9.18 -8.01 -26.80
C GLY A 165 8.30 -8.34 -28.01
N PHE A 166 7.78 -7.37 -28.76
CA PHE A 166 6.98 -7.61 -29.96
C PHE A 166 7.80 -7.37 -31.25
N PRO A 167 7.60 -8.14 -32.33
CA PRO A 167 8.36 -8.04 -33.58
C PRO A 167 7.99 -6.82 -34.45
N VAL A 168 7.20 -5.86 -33.97
CA VAL A 168 6.91 -4.61 -34.69
C VAL A 168 7.53 -3.44 -33.94
N VAL A 169 8.30 -2.63 -34.65
CA VAL A 169 8.96 -1.42 -34.15
C VAL A 169 8.57 -0.22 -35.03
N SER A 170 8.88 0.99 -34.57
CA SER A 170 8.62 2.22 -35.31
C SER A 170 9.82 2.65 -36.16
N ASP A 171 9.54 3.17 -37.36
CA ASP A 171 10.47 4.04 -38.07
C ASP A 171 10.51 5.42 -37.38
N PRO A 172 11.70 5.94 -37.01
CA PRO A 172 11.86 7.25 -36.39
C PRO A 172 11.34 8.44 -37.21
N ASN A 173 11.27 8.31 -38.54
CA ASN A 173 10.96 9.46 -39.40
C ASN A 173 9.48 9.52 -39.84
N ASN A 174 8.85 8.37 -40.13
CA ASN A 174 7.52 8.33 -40.73
C ASN A 174 6.43 7.66 -39.88
N PHE A 175 6.78 7.19 -38.67
CA PHE A 175 5.88 6.50 -37.73
C PHE A 175 5.12 5.33 -38.38
N ILE A 176 5.81 4.62 -39.26
CA ILE A 176 5.31 3.38 -39.89
C ILE A 176 5.72 2.18 -39.05
N ALA A 177 4.82 1.20 -38.98
CA ALA A 177 5.08 -0.08 -38.36
C ALA A 177 6.02 -0.90 -39.25
N VAL A 178 7.18 -1.28 -38.71
CA VAL A 178 8.17 -2.11 -39.39
C VAL A 178 8.29 -3.43 -38.66
N TRP A 179 8.13 -4.53 -39.39
CA TRP A 179 8.38 -5.86 -38.84
C TRP A 179 9.88 -6.14 -38.77
N ALA A 180 10.31 -6.68 -37.64
CA ALA A 180 11.64 -7.17 -37.38
C ALA A 180 11.57 -8.68 -37.09
N ALA A 181 12.50 -9.44 -37.68
CA ALA A 181 12.53 -10.88 -37.48
C ALA A 181 12.73 -11.24 -35.99
N PRO A 182 12.12 -12.35 -35.51
CA PRO A 182 12.34 -12.82 -34.15
C PRO A 182 13.83 -12.89 -33.81
N ASP A 183 14.20 -12.44 -32.61
CA ASP A 183 15.56 -12.42 -32.06
C ASP A 183 16.61 -11.63 -32.88
N THR A 184 16.16 -10.77 -33.81
CA THR A 184 17.04 -9.82 -34.50
C THR A 184 16.89 -8.41 -33.93
N VAL A 185 18.01 -7.71 -33.75
CA VAL A 185 18.03 -6.30 -33.34
C VAL A 185 17.76 -5.41 -34.54
N SER A 186 16.72 -4.59 -34.43
CA SER A 186 16.24 -3.70 -35.49
C SER A 186 17.13 -2.46 -35.66
N SER A 187 18.30 -2.59 -36.29
CA SER A 187 19.22 -1.45 -36.51
C SER A 187 18.54 -0.28 -37.23
N GLY A 188 18.60 0.93 -36.67
CA GLY A 188 18.01 2.14 -37.26
C GLY A 188 16.52 2.37 -36.96
N LEU A 189 15.88 1.47 -36.22
CA LEU A 189 14.48 1.54 -35.79
C LEU A 189 14.42 1.77 -34.26
N GLY A 190 13.22 1.98 -33.71
CA GLY A 190 13.04 2.28 -32.29
C GLY A 190 11.60 2.09 -31.78
N VAL A 191 11.39 2.34 -30.49
CA VAL A 191 10.06 2.43 -29.87
C VAL A 191 9.93 3.82 -29.23
N ARG A 192 8.82 4.51 -29.49
CA ARG A 192 8.43 5.75 -28.80
C ARG A 192 7.12 5.50 -28.08
N ILE A 193 6.93 6.05 -26.88
CA ILE A 193 5.61 6.07 -26.24
C ILE A 193 4.88 7.34 -26.67
N ASP A 194 3.72 7.19 -27.30
CA ASP A 194 2.92 8.33 -27.77
C ASP A 194 1.88 8.77 -26.73
N ILE A 195 1.29 7.80 -26.03
CA ILE A 195 0.14 8.00 -25.13
C ILE A 195 0.35 7.19 -23.85
N ALA A 196 0.07 7.81 -22.71
CA ALA A 196 0.00 7.16 -21.40
C ALA A 196 -1.43 7.20 -20.86
N PRO A 197 -2.20 6.10 -20.94
CA PRO A 197 -3.46 5.98 -20.20
C PRO A 197 -3.18 6.12 -18.71
N SER A 198 -3.99 6.90 -18.01
CA SER A 198 -3.84 7.17 -16.59
C SER A 198 -5.19 7.13 -15.89
N ASP A 199 -5.21 6.57 -14.69
CA ASP A 199 -6.37 6.57 -13.78
C ASP A 199 -6.34 7.76 -12.82
N VAL A 200 -5.41 8.70 -13.04
CA VAL A 200 -5.22 9.90 -12.24
C VAL A 200 -4.81 11.09 -13.07
N HIS A 201 -5.16 12.27 -12.57
CA HIS A 201 -4.74 13.54 -13.13
C HIS A 201 -3.20 13.65 -13.13
N GLY A 202 -2.60 14.27 -14.14
CA GLY A 202 -1.15 14.43 -14.24
C GLY A 202 -0.50 15.06 -13.01
N ARG A 203 -1.16 16.07 -12.43
CA ARG A 203 -0.76 16.70 -11.15
C ARG A 203 -0.67 15.72 -9.98
N TRP A 204 -1.48 14.67 -9.97
CA TRP A 204 -1.51 13.68 -8.89
C TRP A 204 -0.37 12.67 -9.02
N ALA A 205 0.29 12.63 -10.17
CA ALA A 205 1.29 11.62 -10.53
C ALA A 205 2.74 12.03 -10.24
N GLN A 206 2.98 13.27 -9.81
CA GLN A 206 4.33 13.84 -9.68
C GLN A 206 4.69 14.16 -8.24
N GLN A 207 5.94 13.88 -7.86
CA GLN A 207 6.50 14.34 -6.59
C GLN A 207 6.91 15.81 -6.67
N ILE A 208 6.67 16.56 -5.58
CA ILE A 208 7.09 17.96 -5.40
C ILE A 208 8.03 18.06 -4.19
N PRO A 209 9.26 18.60 -4.33
CA PRO A 209 10.19 18.75 -3.22
C PRO A 209 9.60 19.56 -2.05
N GLY A 210 9.84 19.11 -0.82
CA GLY A 210 9.40 19.78 0.42
C GLY A 210 9.28 18.80 1.58
N THR A 211 8.72 19.25 2.71
CA THR A 211 8.49 18.42 3.90
C THR A 211 7.26 17.52 3.67
N PRO A 212 7.39 16.19 3.76
CA PRO A 212 6.26 15.26 3.63
C PRO A 212 5.12 15.53 4.62
N SER A 213 3.89 15.28 4.19
CA SER A 213 2.71 15.29 5.06
C SER A 213 1.62 14.36 4.52
N PRO A 214 0.86 13.65 5.37
CA PRO A 214 -0.35 12.93 4.95
C PRO A 214 -1.36 13.79 4.19
N TYR A 215 -1.39 15.10 4.46
CA TYR A 215 -2.35 16.05 3.88
C TYR A 215 -1.74 16.94 2.78
N ALA A 216 -0.53 16.65 2.30
CA ALA A 216 0.05 17.40 1.19
C ALA A 216 -0.87 17.28 -0.04
N LEU A 217 -1.17 18.41 -0.68
CA LEU A 217 -2.05 18.47 -1.85
C LEU A 217 -1.25 18.39 -3.15
N PRO A 218 -1.82 17.86 -4.25
CA PRO A 218 -1.15 17.82 -5.55
C PRO A 218 -0.58 19.17 -5.99
N GLY A 219 0.72 19.19 -6.28
CA GLY A 219 1.43 20.40 -6.72
C GLY A 219 1.96 21.29 -5.58
N THR A 220 1.72 20.94 -4.31
CA THR A 220 2.28 21.66 -3.15
C THR A 220 3.58 21.01 -2.65
N ALA A 221 4.43 21.78 -1.97
CA ALA A 221 5.72 21.29 -1.47
C ALA A 221 5.55 20.10 -0.52
N GLY A 222 6.30 19.01 -0.75
CA GLY A 222 6.24 17.78 0.04
C GLY A 222 5.30 16.70 -0.51
N TYR A 223 4.44 17.04 -1.47
CA TYR A 223 3.53 16.08 -2.10
C TYR A 223 4.28 14.97 -2.82
N GLY A 224 3.83 13.72 -2.65
CA GLY A 224 4.39 12.54 -3.29
C GLY A 224 5.69 12.03 -2.68
N ALA A 225 6.03 12.47 -1.46
CA ALA A 225 7.24 12.07 -0.76
C ALA A 225 6.93 11.28 0.53
N ASN A 226 7.60 10.14 0.72
CA ASN A 226 7.59 9.38 1.96
C ASN A 226 8.99 8.79 2.22
N MET A 227 9.53 9.05 3.41
CA MET A 227 10.87 8.62 3.81
C MET A 227 10.92 7.18 4.33
N ARG A 228 9.77 6.55 4.58
CA ARG A 228 9.66 5.20 5.16
C ARG A 228 9.53 4.15 4.05
N PRO A 229 10.59 3.37 3.75
CA PRO A 229 10.46 2.22 2.85
C PRO A 229 9.70 1.08 3.53
N SER A 230 9.24 0.11 2.73
CA SER A 230 8.56 -1.08 3.25
C SER A 230 9.50 -2.08 3.92
N VAL A 231 8.92 -2.90 4.80
CA VAL A 231 9.59 -4.04 5.46
C VAL A 231 8.97 -5.37 5.01
N ASN A 232 9.63 -6.48 5.34
CA ASN A 232 9.06 -7.82 5.22
C ASN A 232 8.18 -8.14 6.46
N PRO A 233 7.50 -9.31 6.49
CA PRO A 233 6.62 -9.66 7.61
C PRO A 233 7.33 -9.74 8.96
N GLN A 234 8.65 -9.92 8.99
CA GLN A 234 9.49 -9.92 10.19
C GLN A 234 10.00 -8.52 10.57
N GLY A 235 9.56 -7.46 9.89
CA GLY A 235 9.93 -6.09 10.21
C GLY A 235 11.35 -5.69 9.76
N THR A 236 11.97 -6.42 8.83
CA THR A 236 13.29 -6.05 8.30
C THR A 236 13.22 -5.60 6.84
N SER A 237 14.20 -4.81 6.39
CA SER A 237 14.28 -4.32 5.00
C SER A 237 14.78 -5.39 4.02
N VAL A 238 15.35 -6.50 4.51
CA VAL A 238 15.90 -7.58 3.68
C VAL A 238 14.79 -8.26 2.89
N GLY A 239 14.93 -8.31 1.56
CA GLY A 239 13.88 -8.83 0.69
C GLY A 239 12.60 -7.97 0.67
N ALA A 240 12.69 -6.70 1.07
CA ALA A 240 11.63 -5.69 1.04
C ALA A 240 12.19 -4.36 0.48
N ALA A 241 12.10 -3.26 1.25
CA ALA A 241 12.64 -1.93 0.93
C ALA A 241 12.02 -1.25 -0.30
N PHE A 242 10.72 -1.42 -0.52
CA PHE A 242 10.00 -0.72 -1.58
C PHE A 242 9.76 0.74 -1.18
N ALA A 243 10.15 1.69 -2.03
CA ALA A 243 9.94 3.11 -1.79
C ALA A 243 8.52 3.54 -2.19
N SER A 244 7.89 4.40 -1.39
CA SER A 244 6.55 4.94 -1.65
C SER A 244 6.58 6.37 -2.22
N ASN A 245 7.67 6.78 -2.88
CA ASN A 245 7.75 8.09 -3.54
C ASN A 245 7.07 8.09 -4.92
N LEU A 246 6.37 9.16 -5.25
CA LEU A 246 5.93 9.42 -6.62
C LEU A 246 7.12 9.71 -7.52
N THR A 247 6.90 9.61 -8.84
CA THR A 247 7.97 9.84 -9.82
C THR A 247 8.25 11.34 -9.96
N THR A 248 9.50 11.67 -10.27
CA THR A 248 9.89 13.02 -10.71
C THR A 248 9.87 13.06 -12.24
N LEU A 249 9.30 14.10 -12.85
CA LEU A 249 9.01 14.12 -14.29
C LEU A 249 10.20 14.48 -15.20
N ALA A 250 11.45 14.27 -14.78
CA ALA A 250 12.67 14.51 -15.58
C ALA A 250 12.68 15.83 -16.40
N GLY A 251 12.12 16.91 -15.84
CA GLY A 251 12.03 18.24 -16.49
C GLY A 251 10.84 18.43 -17.44
N ALA A 252 9.99 17.42 -17.65
CA ALA A 252 8.67 17.60 -18.25
C ALA A 252 7.71 18.26 -17.26
N VAL A 253 6.74 19.02 -17.79
CA VAL A 253 5.72 19.70 -17.01
C VAL A 253 4.34 19.43 -17.59
N PHE A 254 3.31 19.40 -16.74
CA PHE A 254 1.93 19.38 -17.20
C PHE A 254 1.50 20.76 -17.68
N TYR A 255 0.64 20.79 -18.70
CA TYR A 255 0.06 22.01 -19.24
C TYR A 255 -0.65 22.82 -18.15
N ASP A 256 -0.35 24.12 -18.09
CA ASP A 256 -1.03 25.09 -17.23
C ASP A 256 -1.76 26.11 -18.14
N PRO A 257 -3.10 26.15 -18.13
CA PRO A 257 -3.85 27.10 -18.94
C PRO A 257 -3.59 28.56 -18.55
N ASN A 258 -3.14 28.83 -17.32
CA ASN A 258 -2.79 30.20 -16.88
C ASN A 258 -1.41 30.64 -17.34
N ASN A 259 -0.55 29.69 -17.73
CA ASN A 259 0.79 29.95 -18.25
C ASN A 259 1.06 29.06 -19.46
N PRO A 260 0.38 29.31 -20.59
CA PRO A 260 0.44 28.43 -21.75
C PRO A 260 1.86 28.40 -22.34
N PRO A 261 2.38 27.22 -22.70
CA PRO A 261 3.70 27.10 -23.28
C PRO A 261 3.72 27.61 -24.74
N PRO A 262 4.90 27.97 -25.27
CA PRO A 262 5.02 28.31 -26.68
C PRO A 262 4.75 27.06 -27.56
N VAL A 263 4.24 27.27 -28.77
CA VAL A 263 3.84 26.19 -29.71
C VAL A 263 4.93 25.19 -30.09
N ASN A 264 6.20 25.56 -29.91
CA ASN A 264 7.36 24.73 -30.19
C ASN A 264 7.90 24.00 -28.94
N ALA A 265 7.23 24.10 -27.79
CA ALA A 265 7.64 23.39 -26.58
C ALA A 265 7.53 21.88 -26.78
N THR A 266 8.57 21.14 -26.39
CA THR A 266 8.66 19.67 -26.59
C THR A 266 8.49 18.87 -25.30
N ASN A 267 8.48 19.53 -24.13
CA ASN A 267 8.46 18.91 -22.80
C ASN A 267 7.17 19.18 -22.01
N VAL A 268 6.04 19.35 -22.71
CA VAL A 268 4.75 19.60 -22.08
C VAL A 268 3.81 18.41 -22.26
N LEU A 269 3.27 17.94 -21.14
CA LEU A 269 2.28 16.87 -21.07
C LEU A 269 0.88 17.46 -20.97
N PHE A 270 -0.09 16.81 -21.60
CA PHE A 270 -1.50 17.23 -21.61
C PHE A 270 -2.37 16.10 -21.10
N ASP A 271 -3.20 16.42 -20.11
CA ASP A 271 -4.31 15.59 -19.65
C ASP A 271 -5.46 15.64 -20.68
N GLN A 272 -6.00 14.50 -21.07
CA GLN A 272 -7.15 14.34 -21.97
C GLN A 272 -8.22 13.50 -21.26
N PRO A 273 -9.08 14.14 -20.43
CA PRO A 273 -10.05 13.44 -19.60
C PRO A 273 -11.11 12.72 -20.44
N LEU A 274 -11.48 11.50 -20.04
CA LEU A 274 -12.50 10.70 -20.73
C LEU A 274 -13.66 10.33 -19.80
N ALA A 275 -13.33 9.75 -18.65
CA ALA A 275 -14.31 9.18 -17.75
C ALA A 275 -13.84 9.26 -16.30
N PHE A 276 -14.74 8.95 -15.38
CA PHE A 276 -14.47 8.70 -13.99
C PHE A 276 -14.39 7.20 -13.72
N ALA A 277 -13.36 6.83 -12.97
CA ALA A 277 -13.11 5.49 -12.50
C ALA A 277 -13.41 5.42 -11.00
N PRO A 278 -14.54 4.82 -10.58
CA PRO A 278 -14.82 4.64 -9.17
C PRO A 278 -13.81 3.66 -8.56
N ILE A 279 -13.39 3.92 -7.33
CA ILE A 279 -12.49 3.04 -6.57
C ILE A 279 -13.11 2.84 -5.20
N SER A 280 -13.43 1.59 -4.87
CA SER A 280 -14.16 1.26 -3.66
C SER A 280 -13.28 0.60 -2.62
N PRO A 281 -13.31 1.05 -1.35
CA PRO A 281 -12.80 0.24 -0.26
C PRO A 281 -13.61 -1.06 -0.17
N VAL A 282 -12.89 -2.16 0.00
CA VAL A 282 -13.43 -3.51 0.13
C VAL A 282 -12.94 -4.14 1.41
N THR A 283 -13.75 -5.04 1.96
CA THR A 283 -13.47 -5.65 3.24
C THR A 283 -13.72 -7.15 3.20
N ASN A 284 -12.82 -7.91 3.82
CA ASN A 284 -13.14 -9.28 4.17
C ASN A 284 -14.24 -9.28 5.25
N ILE A 285 -15.19 -10.20 5.14
CA ILE A 285 -16.31 -10.31 6.07
C ILE A 285 -15.84 -10.59 7.51
N GLY A 286 -14.65 -11.21 7.66
CA GLY A 286 -14.01 -11.47 8.95
C GLY A 286 -13.71 -10.22 9.77
N THR A 287 -13.59 -9.05 9.14
CA THR A 287 -13.40 -7.77 9.85
C THR A 287 -14.63 -7.36 10.66
N GLY A 288 -15.84 -7.81 10.26
CA GLY A 288 -17.09 -7.36 10.86
C GLY A 288 -17.56 -5.96 10.43
N TYR A 289 -16.78 -5.24 9.60
CA TYR A 289 -17.14 -3.91 9.13
C TYR A 289 -18.06 -3.97 7.91
N GLN A 290 -19.10 -3.13 7.91
CA GLN A 290 -19.99 -2.91 6.76
C GLN A 290 -19.85 -1.49 6.21
N GLN A 291 -19.37 -0.56 7.04
CA GLN A 291 -19.27 0.85 6.73
C GLN A 291 -18.16 1.51 7.55
N MET A 292 -17.57 2.57 7.00
CA MET A 292 -16.53 3.38 7.65
C MET A 292 -16.67 4.85 7.27
N LYS A 293 -16.30 5.77 8.17
CA LYS A 293 -16.10 7.18 7.81
C LYS A 293 -14.90 7.31 6.90
N MET A 294 -14.89 8.29 6.01
CA MET A 294 -13.73 8.56 5.18
C MET A 294 -12.50 8.90 6.03
N SER A 295 -12.66 9.64 7.12
CA SER A 295 -11.55 9.86 8.09
C SER A 295 -10.98 8.56 8.69
N GLN A 296 -11.81 7.53 8.91
CA GLN A 296 -11.35 6.22 9.38
C GLN A 296 -10.58 5.48 8.29
N VAL A 297 -11.05 5.57 7.03
CA VAL A 297 -10.33 5.04 5.86
C VAL A 297 -8.98 5.74 5.67
N GLN A 298 -8.91 7.07 5.83
CA GLN A 298 -7.66 7.83 5.82
C GLN A 298 -6.67 7.27 6.85
N HIS A 299 -7.11 7.12 8.11
CA HIS A 299 -6.27 6.66 9.21
C HIS A 299 -5.74 5.24 8.98
N LEU A 300 -6.63 4.33 8.57
CA LEU A 300 -6.28 2.93 8.30
C LEU A 300 -5.20 2.81 7.23
N PHE A 301 -5.36 3.51 6.11
CA PHE A 301 -4.42 3.37 5.01
C PHE A 301 -3.13 4.18 5.15
N VAL A 302 -3.06 5.14 6.09
CA VAL A 302 -1.81 5.83 6.43
C VAL A 302 -1.01 5.06 7.50
N THR A 303 -1.70 4.48 8.49
CA THR A 303 -1.05 3.95 9.70
C THR A 303 -1.01 2.43 9.79
N GLY A 304 -1.88 1.73 9.05
CA GLY A 304 -2.12 0.28 9.19
C GLY A 304 -3.19 -0.06 10.24
N ARG A 305 -3.62 0.88 11.09
CA ARG A 305 -4.65 0.64 12.11
C ARG A 305 -5.78 1.67 12.07
N MET A 306 -6.91 1.35 12.68
CA MET A 306 -8.06 2.25 12.81
C MET A 306 -7.79 3.39 13.82
N PRO A 307 -8.54 4.51 13.80
CA PRO A 307 -8.36 5.61 14.76
C PRO A 307 -8.58 5.22 16.23
N ASN A 308 -9.34 4.16 16.47
CA ASN A 308 -9.53 3.60 17.80
C ASN A 308 -8.40 2.64 18.20
N GLY A 309 -7.38 2.44 17.37
CA GLY A 309 -6.25 1.54 17.59
C GLY A 309 -6.44 0.12 17.05
N GLU A 310 -7.63 -0.25 16.54
CA GLU A 310 -7.86 -1.62 16.02
C GLU A 310 -6.91 -1.96 14.87
N ASN A 311 -6.15 -3.04 15.03
CA ASN A 311 -5.17 -3.53 14.07
C ASN A 311 -5.85 -4.44 13.05
N LEU A 312 -6.37 -3.83 11.99
CA LEU A 312 -6.79 -4.55 10.79
C LEU A 312 -5.59 -4.73 9.86
N ILE A 313 -5.79 -5.35 8.70
CA ILE A 313 -4.73 -5.48 7.69
C ILE A 313 -5.08 -4.60 6.49
N ALA A 314 -4.37 -3.48 6.33
CA ALA A 314 -4.59 -2.51 5.26
C ALA A 314 -3.78 -2.89 4.00
N ILE A 315 -4.46 -3.46 3.03
CA ILE A 315 -3.88 -4.00 1.78
C ILE A 315 -3.78 -2.89 0.74
N THR A 316 -2.56 -2.52 0.36
CA THR A 316 -2.29 -1.41 -0.57
C THR A 316 -1.72 -1.87 -1.90
N ARG A 317 -1.99 -1.10 -2.95
CA ARG A 317 -1.27 -1.18 -4.22
C ARG A 317 0.07 -0.43 -4.17
N ASP A 318 0.96 -0.76 -5.09
CA ASP A 318 2.22 -0.01 -5.24
C ASP A 318 1.98 1.45 -5.63
N ILE A 319 2.92 2.33 -5.28
CA ILE A 319 2.83 3.78 -5.54
C ILE A 319 2.71 4.11 -7.04
N GLY A 320 3.14 3.22 -7.93
CA GLY A 320 2.99 3.38 -9.39
C GLY A 320 1.56 3.17 -9.90
N SER A 321 0.65 2.72 -9.04
CA SER A 321 -0.75 2.44 -9.37
C SER A 321 -1.60 3.71 -9.43
N GLY A 322 -2.33 3.91 -10.53
CA GLY A 322 -3.36 4.94 -10.60
C GLY A 322 -4.50 4.69 -9.60
N THR A 323 -4.86 3.44 -9.34
CA THR A 323 -5.88 3.10 -8.32
C THR A 323 -5.47 3.57 -6.92
N ARG A 324 -4.21 3.39 -6.51
CA ARG A 324 -3.73 3.96 -5.23
C ARG A 324 -3.83 5.49 -5.24
N ASN A 325 -3.33 6.12 -6.30
CA ASN A 325 -3.26 7.57 -6.36
C ASN A 325 -4.65 8.23 -6.41
N GLY A 326 -5.60 7.67 -7.17
CA GLY A 326 -6.97 8.17 -7.25
C GLY A 326 -7.71 7.98 -5.93
N PHE A 327 -7.60 6.79 -5.34
CA PHE A 327 -8.13 6.50 -4.00
C PHE A 327 -7.62 7.50 -2.96
N SER A 328 -6.30 7.64 -2.85
CA SER A 328 -5.66 8.46 -1.81
C SER A 328 -6.03 9.94 -1.96
N ASN A 329 -5.90 10.49 -3.17
CA ASN A 329 -6.21 11.90 -3.41
C ASN A 329 -7.68 12.22 -3.12
N THR A 330 -8.62 11.38 -3.57
CA THR A 330 -10.06 11.62 -3.35
C THR A 330 -10.54 11.30 -1.94
N ILE A 331 -9.74 10.66 -1.10
CA ILE A 331 -9.95 10.67 0.35
C ILE A 331 -9.16 11.77 1.06
N GLY A 332 -8.44 12.63 0.35
CA GLY A 332 -7.69 13.77 0.93
C GLY A 332 -6.32 13.41 1.51
N ILE A 333 -5.69 12.33 1.03
CA ILE A 333 -4.39 11.85 1.49
C ILE A 333 -3.38 11.83 0.35
N ASP A 334 -2.15 12.27 0.65
CA ASP A 334 -1.00 12.10 -0.23
C ASP A 334 -0.77 10.61 -0.52
N PRO A 335 -0.80 10.18 -1.80
CA PRO A 335 -0.61 8.77 -2.17
C PRO A 335 0.66 8.12 -1.62
N SER A 336 1.73 8.89 -1.42
CA SER A 336 2.99 8.40 -0.85
C SER A 336 2.86 7.97 0.60
N GLN A 337 1.88 8.52 1.32
CA GLN A 337 1.59 8.27 2.73
C GLN A 337 0.63 7.09 2.93
N THR A 338 -0.07 6.67 1.88
CA THR A 338 -1.01 5.53 1.87
C THR A 338 -0.29 4.17 1.85
N VAL A 339 0.48 3.87 2.90
CA VAL A 339 1.33 2.67 3.00
C VAL A 339 0.66 1.47 3.65
N GLY A 340 -0.48 1.65 4.33
CA GLY A 340 -1.12 0.64 5.17
C GLY A 340 -0.13 0.12 6.22
N ASP A 341 -0.09 -1.20 6.41
CA ASP A 341 0.85 -1.86 7.34
C ASP A 341 2.32 -1.74 6.89
N ASN A 342 2.54 -1.33 5.64
CA ASN A 342 3.86 -1.17 5.01
C ASN A 342 4.70 -2.46 4.97
N VAL A 343 4.05 -3.63 4.93
CA VAL A 343 4.68 -4.95 4.79
C VAL A 343 4.55 -5.42 3.35
N GLY A 344 5.63 -5.31 2.59
CA GLY A 344 5.59 -5.73 1.18
C GLY A 344 6.81 -5.34 0.37
N GLY A 345 6.68 -5.55 -0.93
CA GLY A 345 7.77 -5.46 -1.90
C GLY A 345 8.72 -6.66 -1.83
N ASN A 346 9.46 -6.90 -2.92
CA ASN A 346 10.45 -7.96 -3.01
C ASN A 346 11.74 -7.41 -3.63
N GLY A 347 12.66 -6.91 -2.80
CA GLY A 347 13.90 -6.30 -3.26
C GLY A 347 13.68 -5.09 -4.18
N GLY A 348 12.78 -4.18 -3.78
CA GLY A 348 12.41 -3.00 -4.58
C GLY A 348 11.42 -3.25 -5.73
N THR A 349 10.93 -4.49 -5.92
CA THR A 349 9.85 -4.81 -6.86
C THR A 349 8.50 -4.99 -6.15
N GLN A 350 7.39 -4.98 -6.88
CA GLN A 350 6.04 -5.17 -6.32
C GLN A 350 5.82 -6.58 -5.78
N SER A 351 4.90 -6.73 -4.83
CA SER A 351 4.45 -8.03 -4.29
C SER A 351 3.46 -8.72 -5.24
N ASN A 352 4.01 -9.41 -6.24
CA ASN A 352 3.26 -10.02 -7.33
C ASN A 352 3.27 -11.55 -7.35
N ALA A 353 4.13 -12.20 -6.56
CA ALA A 353 4.18 -13.66 -6.53
C ALA A 353 2.89 -14.23 -5.95
N ALA A 354 2.44 -15.39 -6.44
CA ALA A 354 1.19 -16.01 -5.99
C ALA A 354 1.21 -16.31 -4.48
N ASP A 355 2.34 -16.81 -3.98
CA ASP A 355 2.55 -17.12 -2.56
C ASP A 355 2.51 -15.88 -1.64
N GLU A 356 2.67 -14.66 -2.19
CA GLU A 356 2.59 -13.41 -1.42
C GLU A 356 1.13 -12.93 -1.22
N GLN A 357 0.14 -13.62 -1.80
CA GLN A 357 -1.29 -13.27 -1.75
C GLN A 357 -2.15 -14.28 -0.96
N ILE A 358 -1.51 -15.34 -0.46
CA ILE A 358 -2.11 -16.45 0.27
C ILE A 358 -1.38 -16.60 1.61
N LEU A 359 -2.00 -17.30 2.56
CA LEU A 359 -1.45 -17.45 3.91
C LEU A 359 -0.19 -18.32 3.88
N GLY A 360 0.82 -17.92 4.65
CA GLY A 360 2.13 -18.57 4.66
C GLY A 360 3.26 -17.60 4.99
N THR A 361 4.47 -18.13 5.17
CA THR A 361 5.67 -17.35 5.53
C THR A 361 6.10 -16.30 4.50
N LEU A 362 5.60 -16.38 3.26
CA LEU A 362 5.86 -15.40 2.20
C LEU A 362 4.75 -14.37 2.04
N TYR A 363 3.70 -14.42 2.86
CA TYR A 363 2.60 -13.48 2.82
C TYR A 363 3.11 -12.03 2.89
N ARG A 364 2.49 -11.13 2.13
CA ARG A 364 2.76 -9.69 2.18
C ARG A 364 1.43 -8.96 2.07
N SER A 365 1.15 -7.94 2.87
CA SER A 365 -0.14 -7.22 2.75
C SER A 365 -0.08 -6.07 1.73
N ASN A 366 1.07 -5.42 1.53
CA ASN A 366 1.21 -4.17 0.79
C ASN A 366 1.97 -4.29 -0.54
N ASN A 367 2.00 -3.17 -1.28
CA ASN A 367 2.75 -3.00 -2.54
C ASN A 367 2.32 -3.96 -3.65
N LYS A 368 1.02 -4.24 -3.75
CA LYS A 368 0.42 -5.10 -4.78
C LYS A 368 0.50 -4.45 -6.16
N GLY A 369 0.99 -5.19 -7.16
CA GLY A 369 1.15 -4.68 -8.52
C GLY A 369 -0.15 -4.60 -9.33
N GLY A 370 -1.27 -5.15 -8.87
CA GLY A 370 -2.53 -5.26 -9.62
C GLY A 370 -3.76 -5.44 -8.73
N ASN A 371 -4.96 -5.18 -9.28
CA ASN A 371 -6.22 -5.42 -8.56
C ASN A 371 -6.42 -6.91 -8.25
N GLY A 372 -6.05 -7.81 -9.17
CA GLY A 372 -6.15 -9.26 -8.92
C GLY A 372 -5.34 -9.71 -7.69
N GLN A 373 -4.16 -9.12 -7.45
CA GLN A 373 -3.37 -9.37 -6.24
C GLN A 373 -4.05 -8.83 -4.98
N VAL A 374 -4.63 -7.62 -5.03
CA VAL A 374 -5.42 -7.07 -3.91
C VAL A 374 -6.61 -7.97 -3.60
N GLU A 375 -7.40 -8.35 -4.61
CA GLU A 375 -8.59 -9.20 -4.46
C GLU A 375 -8.23 -10.57 -3.88
N SER A 376 -7.15 -11.20 -4.38
CA SER A 376 -6.65 -12.46 -3.83
C SER A 376 -6.22 -12.29 -2.36
N THR A 377 -5.51 -11.21 -2.03
CA THR A 377 -5.05 -10.96 -0.66
C THR A 377 -6.24 -10.72 0.27
N VAL A 378 -7.20 -9.85 -0.11
CA VAL A 378 -8.41 -9.57 0.67
C VAL A 378 -9.23 -10.84 0.88
N THR A 379 -9.31 -11.73 -0.13
CA THR A 379 -10.03 -13.02 0.00
C THR A 379 -9.43 -13.89 1.11
N ASN A 380 -8.10 -13.97 1.19
CA ASN A 380 -7.40 -14.86 2.10
C ASN A 380 -7.14 -14.24 3.48
N THR A 381 -7.10 -12.91 3.59
CA THR A 381 -6.83 -12.20 4.84
C THR A 381 -8.12 -11.84 5.56
N ARG A 382 -8.42 -12.53 6.66
CA ARG A 382 -9.71 -12.39 7.36
C ARG A 382 -9.92 -11.01 8.01
N LEU A 383 -8.84 -10.34 8.40
CA LEU A 383 -8.84 -8.95 8.89
C LEU A 383 -8.58 -7.91 7.78
N GLY A 384 -8.63 -8.33 6.51
CA GLY A 384 -8.16 -7.54 5.38
C GLY A 384 -9.16 -6.47 4.93
N VAL A 385 -8.68 -5.25 4.78
CA VAL A 385 -9.35 -4.14 4.11
C VAL A 385 -8.45 -3.67 2.97
N GLY A 386 -9.00 -3.56 1.76
CA GLY A 386 -8.28 -3.11 0.58
C GLY A 386 -9.11 -2.13 -0.23
N TYR A 387 -8.70 -1.88 -1.47
CA TYR A 387 -9.49 -1.07 -2.41
C TYR A 387 -9.30 -1.58 -3.84
N VAL A 388 -10.39 -1.59 -4.61
CA VAL A 388 -10.44 -2.11 -5.98
C VAL A 388 -11.40 -1.29 -6.85
N GLY A 389 -11.30 -1.47 -8.17
CA GLY A 389 -12.36 -1.03 -9.08
C GLY A 389 -13.62 -1.89 -8.87
N PRO A 390 -14.79 -1.29 -8.56
CA PRO A 390 -16.01 -2.03 -8.26
C PRO A 390 -16.62 -2.73 -9.48
N GLU A 391 -16.30 -2.33 -10.71
CA GLU A 391 -16.91 -2.81 -11.97
C GLU A 391 -16.82 -4.34 -12.16
N ARG A 392 -15.85 -4.97 -11.49
CA ARG A 392 -15.60 -6.41 -11.55
C ARG A 392 -16.40 -7.22 -10.53
N GLY A 393 -17.09 -6.56 -9.59
CA GLY A 393 -17.78 -7.20 -8.47
C GLY A 393 -18.99 -8.04 -8.87
N ALA A 394 -19.75 -7.60 -9.87
CA ALA A 394 -20.95 -8.28 -10.35
C ALA A 394 -20.75 -9.13 -11.62
N ALA A 395 -19.58 -9.06 -12.26
CA ALA A 395 -19.30 -9.74 -13.53
C ALA A 395 -19.24 -11.28 -13.37
N SER A 396 -19.79 -12.05 -14.31
CA SER A 396 -19.89 -13.53 -14.20
C SER A 396 -18.55 -14.28 -14.16
N GLN A 397 -17.46 -13.70 -14.67
CA GLN A 397 -16.13 -14.33 -14.65
C GLN A 397 -15.30 -14.04 -13.39
N GLN A 398 -15.60 -12.97 -12.64
CA GLN A 398 -14.84 -12.56 -11.46
C GLN A 398 -15.77 -12.50 -10.25
N GLY A 399 -16.80 -11.66 -10.31
CA GLY A 399 -18.03 -11.80 -9.54
C GLY A 399 -17.83 -11.82 -8.03
N TRP A 400 -16.78 -11.18 -7.51
CA TRP A 400 -16.41 -11.34 -6.10
C TRP A 400 -17.51 -10.86 -5.15
N LEU A 401 -18.26 -9.83 -5.53
CA LEU A 401 -19.41 -9.33 -4.76
C LEU A 401 -20.62 -10.25 -4.92
N ALA A 402 -20.96 -10.59 -6.17
CA ALA A 402 -22.11 -11.46 -6.48
C ALA A 402 -21.95 -12.88 -5.90
N ASN A 403 -20.72 -13.37 -5.79
CA ASN A 403 -20.39 -14.68 -5.23
C ASN A 403 -20.10 -14.63 -3.72
N GLY A 404 -20.26 -13.47 -3.08
CA GLY A 404 -20.10 -13.25 -1.64
C GLY A 404 -18.70 -13.58 -1.12
N ILE A 405 -17.65 -13.32 -1.92
CA ILE A 405 -16.25 -13.63 -1.58
C ILE A 405 -15.74 -12.65 -0.50
N PHE A 406 -15.89 -11.36 -0.78
CA PHE A 406 -15.66 -10.22 0.12
C PHE A 406 -16.65 -9.11 -0.28
N GLU A 407 -16.75 -8.05 0.53
CA GLU A 407 -17.82 -7.04 0.43
C GLU A 407 -17.31 -5.62 0.17
N LEU A 408 -18.23 -4.76 -0.27
CA LEU A 408 -18.00 -3.31 -0.38
C LEU A 408 -18.28 -2.64 0.97
N LEU A 409 -17.36 -1.78 1.41
CA LEU A 409 -17.63 -0.87 2.53
C LEU A 409 -18.47 0.31 2.03
N ALA A 410 -19.53 0.64 2.77
CA ALA A 410 -20.18 1.93 2.60
C ALA A 410 -19.31 3.02 3.26
N VAL A 411 -19.15 4.17 2.61
CA VAL A 411 -18.33 5.27 3.10
C VAL A 411 -19.18 6.50 3.37
N GLN A 412 -19.01 7.10 4.55
CA GLN A 412 -19.52 8.43 4.85
C GLN A 412 -18.42 9.45 4.53
N ASN A 413 -18.64 10.35 3.56
CA ASN A 413 -17.63 11.33 3.15
C ASN A 413 -17.58 12.51 4.15
N ASP A 414 -17.28 12.24 5.41
CA ASP A 414 -17.19 13.24 6.49
C ASP A 414 -16.11 14.30 6.21
N VAL A 415 -15.06 13.96 5.46
CA VAL A 415 -14.05 14.90 4.94
C VAL A 415 -14.65 15.94 3.99
N TYR A 416 -15.73 15.59 3.28
CA TYR A 416 -16.48 16.48 2.38
C TYR A 416 -17.65 17.17 3.10
N GLY A 417 -17.84 16.93 4.40
CA GLY A 417 -18.99 17.40 5.18
C GLY A 417 -20.25 16.54 5.06
N GLY A 418 -20.13 15.33 4.48
CA GLY A 418 -21.23 14.38 4.33
C GLY A 418 -21.68 13.77 5.66
N THR A 419 -22.94 13.35 5.70
CA THR A 419 -23.58 12.74 6.88
C THR A 419 -24.23 11.38 6.57
N ALA A 420 -24.36 10.99 5.30
CA ALA A 420 -24.85 9.68 4.89
C ALA A 420 -23.71 8.74 4.46
N TYR A 421 -23.94 7.44 4.58
CA TYR A 421 -23.06 6.40 4.03
C TYR A 421 -23.52 6.03 2.62
N SER A 422 -22.60 5.97 1.67
CA SER A 422 -22.86 5.57 0.29
C SER A 422 -21.99 4.38 -0.14
N ARG A 423 -22.51 3.58 -1.07
CA ARG A 423 -21.77 2.50 -1.74
C ARG A 423 -21.55 2.90 -3.21
N ALA A 424 -20.58 2.30 -3.86
CA ALA A 424 -20.29 2.52 -5.29
C ALA A 424 -21.30 1.84 -6.24
N ASN A 425 -22.58 2.19 -6.10
CA ASN A 425 -23.61 1.89 -7.09
C ASN A 425 -23.70 3.05 -8.10
N ILE A 426 -24.28 2.80 -9.26
CA ILE A 426 -24.33 3.79 -10.35
C ILE A 426 -25.04 5.09 -9.94
N ASP A 427 -26.11 5.00 -9.15
CA ASP A 427 -26.86 6.19 -8.71
C ASP A 427 -25.98 7.10 -7.85
N ALA A 428 -25.34 6.55 -6.82
CA ALA A 428 -24.49 7.32 -5.91
C ALA A 428 -23.23 7.89 -6.61
N ILE A 429 -22.74 7.24 -7.67
CA ILE A 429 -21.61 7.72 -8.47
C ILE A 429 -22.03 8.86 -9.39
N LEU A 430 -23.20 8.78 -10.03
CA LEU A 430 -23.70 9.83 -10.93
C LEU A 430 -24.16 11.07 -10.14
N ASP A 431 -24.89 10.83 -9.06
CA ASP A 431 -25.43 11.86 -8.15
C ASP A 431 -24.39 12.22 -7.07
N ASN A 432 -23.12 12.34 -7.47
CA ASN A 432 -22.01 12.47 -6.55
C ASN A 432 -22.05 13.81 -5.80
N SER A 433 -22.13 13.73 -4.48
CA SER A 433 -22.16 14.88 -3.57
C SER A 433 -21.45 14.50 -2.26
N ALA A 434 -21.48 15.37 -1.26
CA ALA A 434 -20.99 15.02 0.07
C ALA A 434 -21.65 13.74 0.64
N ASP A 435 -22.91 13.46 0.29
CA ASP A 435 -23.63 12.24 0.68
C ASP A 435 -23.65 11.14 -0.40
N GLY A 436 -23.08 11.42 -1.58
CA GLY A 436 -22.94 10.47 -2.70
C GLY A 436 -21.66 9.64 -2.61
N PHE A 437 -21.26 8.98 -3.71
CA PHE A 437 -20.00 8.24 -3.79
C PHE A 437 -18.98 9.02 -4.63
N VAL A 438 -17.84 9.38 -4.02
CA VAL A 438 -16.88 10.33 -4.61
C VAL A 438 -15.47 9.74 -4.80
N ILE A 439 -15.21 8.54 -4.28
CA ILE A 439 -13.85 7.97 -4.29
C ILE A 439 -13.52 7.40 -5.66
N GLY A 440 -12.47 7.91 -6.29
CA GLY A 440 -12.10 7.49 -7.63
C GLY A 440 -11.00 8.33 -8.25
N GLY A 441 -10.79 8.17 -9.55
CA GLY A 441 -9.86 8.99 -10.30
C GLY A 441 -10.31 9.20 -11.74
N PRO A 442 -9.77 10.20 -12.44
CA PRO A 442 -10.04 10.36 -13.86
C PRO A 442 -9.40 9.21 -14.64
N ALA A 443 -10.21 8.50 -15.42
CA ALA A 443 -9.73 7.66 -16.52
C ALA A 443 -9.48 8.56 -17.74
N GLN A 444 -8.23 8.66 -18.17
CA GLN A 444 -7.82 9.63 -19.17
C GLN A 444 -6.60 9.18 -19.98
N PHE A 445 -6.32 9.92 -21.05
CA PHE A 445 -5.07 9.80 -21.78
C PHE A 445 -4.15 10.98 -21.47
N ILE A 446 -2.88 10.70 -21.24
CA ILE A 446 -1.83 11.71 -21.16
C ILE A 446 -0.99 11.61 -22.42
N SER A 447 -0.77 12.74 -23.08
CA SER A 447 0.06 12.83 -24.28
C SER A 447 1.12 13.91 -24.12
N ARG A 448 2.21 13.79 -24.88
CA ARG A 448 3.18 14.88 -25.04
C ARG A 448 2.78 15.72 -26.24
N GLY A 449 2.51 17.00 -26.00
CA GLY A 449 1.72 17.81 -26.94
C GLY A 449 0.24 17.42 -26.92
N THR A 450 -0.61 18.23 -27.55
CA THR A 450 -2.06 18.03 -27.58
C THR A 450 -2.56 17.61 -28.96
N PRO A 451 -3.54 16.67 -29.05
CA PRO A 451 -4.22 16.35 -30.30
C PRO A 451 -5.07 17.52 -30.82
N LEU A 452 -5.43 18.48 -29.97
CA LEU A 452 -6.27 19.63 -30.32
C LEU A 452 -5.57 20.62 -31.26
N ALA A 453 -4.23 20.62 -31.29
CA ALA A 453 -3.44 21.46 -32.16
C ALA A 453 -3.44 20.99 -33.62
N GLU A 454 -4.00 19.80 -33.91
CA GLU A 454 -4.19 19.36 -35.29
C GLU A 454 -5.26 20.16 -36.04
N SER A 455 -5.23 20.06 -37.37
CA SER A 455 -6.20 20.73 -38.22
C SER A 455 -7.61 20.19 -37.96
N ILE A 456 -8.63 20.98 -38.26
CA ILE A 456 -10.05 20.54 -38.18
C ILE A 456 -10.28 19.31 -39.08
N ALA A 457 -9.62 19.26 -40.24
CA ALA A 457 -9.73 18.13 -41.17
C ALA A 457 -9.16 16.82 -40.60
N ASP A 458 -8.21 16.91 -39.67
CA ASP A 458 -7.59 15.76 -38.99
C ASP A 458 -8.15 15.57 -37.56
N GLY A 459 -9.31 16.16 -37.30
CA GLY A 459 -10.09 15.98 -36.08
C GLY A 459 -9.71 16.89 -34.90
N GLY A 460 -8.72 17.77 -35.06
CA GLY A 460 -8.32 18.75 -34.06
C GLY A 460 -9.20 20.01 -34.07
N THR A 461 -8.72 21.06 -33.40
CA THR A 461 -9.40 22.37 -33.33
C THR A 461 -8.57 23.50 -33.97
N GLY A 462 -7.33 23.20 -34.40
CA GLY A 462 -6.35 24.21 -34.81
C GLY A 462 -5.78 25.01 -33.64
N ALA A 463 -5.77 24.44 -32.42
CA ALA A 463 -5.29 25.12 -31.22
C ALA A 463 -3.82 25.59 -31.39
N ILE A 464 -3.54 26.82 -30.94
CA ILE A 464 -2.19 27.40 -30.94
C ILE A 464 -1.43 26.89 -29.71
N LEU A 465 -1.14 25.58 -29.70
CA LEU A 465 -0.49 24.85 -28.62
C LEU A 465 0.52 23.83 -29.19
N PRO A 466 1.45 23.30 -28.38
CA PRO A 466 2.34 22.21 -28.80
C PRO A 466 1.60 21.02 -29.41
N LYS A 467 1.95 20.68 -30.66
CA LYS A 467 1.43 19.48 -31.34
C LYS A 467 2.06 18.21 -30.80
N MET A 468 1.32 17.10 -30.87
CA MET A 468 1.91 15.78 -30.69
C MET A 468 2.88 15.49 -31.84
N THR A 469 4.04 14.91 -31.53
CA THR A 469 5.03 14.52 -32.55
C THR A 469 4.46 13.48 -33.53
N ASN A 470 3.61 12.56 -33.05
CA ASN A 470 2.93 11.56 -33.88
C ASN A 470 1.55 12.08 -34.32
N PRO A 471 1.38 12.54 -35.58
CA PRO A 471 0.06 12.95 -36.05
C PRO A 471 -0.96 11.80 -36.08
N ASN A 472 -0.50 10.54 -36.18
CA ASN A 472 -1.40 9.37 -36.17
C ASN A 472 -1.92 9.05 -34.76
N ALA A 473 -1.09 9.25 -33.73
CA ALA A 473 -1.56 9.14 -32.35
C ALA A 473 -2.48 10.31 -31.99
N ALA A 474 -2.25 11.51 -32.54
CA ALA A 474 -3.17 12.62 -32.42
C ALA A 474 -4.53 12.31 -33.08
N ALA A 475 -4.52 11.73 -34.28
CA ALA A 475 -5.74 11.26 -34.95
C ALA A 475 -6.47 10.17 -34.15
N TYR A 476 -5.74 9.23 -33.53
CA TYR A 476 -6.32 8.23 -32.61
C TYR A 476 -7.08 8.89 -31.45
N LEU A 477 -6.46 9.85 -30.75
CA LEU A 477 -7.11 10.57 -29.66
C LEU A 477 -8.29 11.44 -30.13
N ASN A 478 -8.16 12.15 -31.25
CA ASN A 478 -9.24 12.96 -31.81
C ASN A 478 -10.42 12.11 -32.29
N ASN A 479 -10.17 10.92 -32.83
CA ASN A 479 -11.20 9.97 -33.23
C ASN A 479 -12.08 9.58 -32.04
N ILE A 480 -11.43 9.27 -30.90
CA ILE A 480 -12.11 8.95 -29.65
C ILE A 480 -12.87 10.16 -29.10
N ARG A 481 -12.20 11.32 -29.00
CA ARG A 481 -12.78 12.56 -28.46
C ARG A 481 -14.04 12.98 -29.21
N GLN A 482 -14.01 12.98 -30.55
CA GLN A 482 -15.18 13.37 -31.34
C GLN A 482 -16.31 12.33 -31.24
N SER A 483 -15.96 11.03 -31.20
CA SER A 483 -16.96 9.99 -30.98
C SER A 483 -17.64 10.10 -29.62
N VAL A 484 -16.89 10.43 -28.55
CA VAL A 484 -17.44 10.70 -27.22
C VAL A 484 -18.36 11.93 -27.27
N ALA A 485 -17.93 13.03 -27.88
CA ALA A 485 -18.74 14.24 -27.98
C ALA A 485 -20.09 14.01 -28.67
N GLU A 486 -20.11 13.21 -29.75
CA GLU A 486 -21.35 12.82 -30.43
C GLU A 486 -22.23 11.95 -29.55
N PHE A 487 -21.65 10.94 -28.89
CA PHE A 487 -22.40 10.06 -27.99
C PHE A 487 -23.01 10.82 -26.81
N VAL A 488 -22.27 11.78 -26.22
CA VAL A 488 -22.77 12.64 -25.13
C VAL A 488 -23.96 13.48 -25.59
N ALA A 489 -23.94 13.95 -26.84
CA ALA A 489 -25.00 14.78 -27.42
C ALA A 489 -26.27 13.96 -27.72
N VAL A 490 -26.12 12.73 -28.22
CA VAL A 490 -27.22 11.81 -28.53
C VAL A 490 -26.90 10.37 -28.04
N PRO A 491 -27.05 10.10 -26.73
CA PRO A 491 -26.74 8.77 -26.18
C PRO A 491 -27.60 7.68 -26.82
N GLY A 492 -26.96 6.64 -27.35
CA GLY A 492 -27.63 5.54 -28.07
C GLY A 492 -28.11 5.90 -29.49
N GLY A 493 -27.59 6.98 -30.09
CA GLY A 493 -27.86 7.33 -31.48
C GLY A 493 -27.11 6.43 -32.48
N PRO A 494 -27.69 6.14 -33.65
CA PRO A 494 -27.14 5.17 -34.62
C PRO A 494 -25.75 5.57 -35.17
N ASP A 495 -25.45 6.86 -35.22
CA ASP A 495 -24.18 7.39 -35.72
C ASP A 495 -23.01 7.16 -34.74
N SER A 496 -23.35 6.73 -33.51
CA SER A 496 -22.42 6.38 -32.45
C SER A 496 -22.37 4.89 -32.13
N ASP A 497 -23.15 4.06 -32.83
CA ASP A 497 -23.18 2.61 -32.64
C ASP A 497 -21.83 1.97 -32.97
N PHE A 498 -21.35 1.14 -32.03
CA PHE A 498 -20.06 0.48 -32.03
C PHE A 498 -18.86 1.44 -32.12
N MET A 499 -19.03 2.73 -31.89
CA MET A 499 -17.97 3.73 -31.94
C MET A 499 -17.25 3.86 -30.59
N PRO A 500 -16.06 4.49 -30.52
CA PRO A 500 -15.33 4.63 -29.27
C PRO A 500 -16.15 5.20 -28.09
N GLY A 501 -17.01 6.19 -28.34
CA GLY A 501 -17.83 6.85 -27.33
C GLY A 501 -18.82 5.92 -26.64
N GLU A 502 -19.51 5.08 -27.42
CA GLU A 502 -20.44 4.07 -26.88
C GLU A 502 -19.71 3.04 -26.01
N VAL A 503 -18.58 2.52 -26.49
CA VAL A 503 -17.78 1.54 -25.73
C VAL A 503 -17.32 2.12 -24.39
N LEU A 504 -16.96 3.40 -24.35
CA LEU A 504 -16.60 4.07 -23.10
C LEU A 504 -17.80 4.20 -22.16
N ALA A 505 -18.97 4.62 -22.66
CA ALA A 505 -20.17 4.78 -21.84
C ALA A 505 -20.68 3.48 -21.21
N PHE A 506 -20.53 2.33 -21.89
CA PHE A 506 -20.93 1.05 -21.31
C PHE A 506 -19.99 0.53 -20.22
N ASN A 507 -18.69 0.77 -20.35
CA ASN A 507 -17.68 0.17 -19.48
C ASN A 507 -17.17 1.13 -18.39
N PHE A 508 -17.40 2.43 -18.54
CA PHE A 508 -16.91 3.49 -17.68
C PHE A 508 -18.01 4.53 -17.44
N VAL A 509 -17.77 5.47 -16.52
CA VAL A 509 -18.68 6.58 -16.25
C VAL A 509 -18.16 7.82 -16.96
N LEU A 510 -18.72 8.20 -18.10
CA LEU A 510 -18.31 9.42 -18.81
C LEU A 510 -18.49 10.66 -17.92
N ASN A 511 -17.52 11.59 -17.96
CA ASN A 511 -17.48 12.73 -17.04
C ASN A 511 -18.72 13.61 -17.15
N GLU A 512 -19.25 13.79 -18.35
CA GLU A 512 -20.44 14.59 -18.64
C GLU A 512 -21.72 14.01 -18.02
N GLY A 513 -21.70 12.76 -17.54
CA GLY A 513 -22.83 12.16 -16.81
C GLY A 513 -22.81 12.41 -15.30
N LEU A 514 -21.70 12.90 -14.74
CA LEU A 514 -21.58 13.19 -13.30
C LEU A 514 -22.17 14.55 -12.96
N ASP A 515 -22.85 14.66 -11.82
CA ASP A 515 -23.31 15.96 -11.30
C ASP A 515 -22.14 16.89 -10.96
N ASN A 516 -21.10 16.33 -10.33
CA ASN A 516 -19.92 17.07 -9.90
C ASN A 516 -18.62 16.43 -10.38
N ALA A 517 -17.60 17.25 -10.58
CA ALA A 517 -16.23 16.84 -10.88
C ALA A 517 -15.29 17.25 -9.74
N HIS A 518 -14.23 16.46 -9.52
CA HIS A 518 -13.16 16.79 -8.59
C HIS A 518 -12.28 17.92 -9.12
N ASP A 519 -11.86 18.83 -8.23
CA ASP A 519 -10.81 19.80 -8.54
C ASP A 519 -9.44 19.09 -8.59
N PRO A 520 -8.70 19.15 -9.71
CA PRO A 520 -7.36 18.57 -9.79
C PRO A 520 -6.33 19.12 -8.80
N GLN A 521 -6.52 20.33 -8.25
CA GLN A 521 -5.63 20.95 -7.25
C GLN A 521 -6.00 20.58 -5.81
N ALA A 522 -7.29 20.41 -5.56
CA ALA A 522 -7.85 20.03 -4.26
C ALA A 522 -8.85 18.89 -4.47
N PRO A 523 -8.39 17.63 -4.58
CA PRO A 523 -9.24 16.50 -5.00
C PRO A 523 -10.38 16.14 -4.05
N THR A 524 -10.50 16.82 -2.90
CA THR A 524 -11.65 16.72 -1.99
C THR A 524 -12.67 17.85 -2.18
N SER A 525 -12.46 18.72 -3.17
CA SER A 525 -13.39 19.77 -3.57
C SER A 525 -14.16 19.34 -4.80
N LEU A 526 -15.49 19.35 -4.70
CA LEU A 526 -16.41 19.06 -5.79
C LEU A 526 -16.96 20.36 -6.40
N ALA A 527 -16.99 20.42 -7.72
CA ALA A 527 -17.62 21.51 -8.47
C ALA A 527 -18.62 20.94 -9.49
N PRO A 528 -19.72 21.64 -9.82
CA PRO A 528 -20.65 21.19 -10.85
C PRO A 528 -19.95 20.90 -12.18
N THR A 529 -20.28 19.78 -12.80
CA THR A 529 -19.69 19.37 -14.08
C THR A 529 -20.00 20.40 -15.17
N PRO A 530 -19.00 21.07 -15.78
CA PRO A 530 -19.25 22.18 -16.71
C PRO A 530 -20.01 21.79 -17.99
N ALA A 531 -19.92 20.53 -18.41
CA ALA A 531 -20.57 19.99 -19.61
C ALA A 531 -21.58 18.88 -19.28
N PHE A 532 -22.30 19.02 -18.15
CA PHE A 532 -23.28 18.04 -17.71
C PHE A 532 -24.37 17.75 -18.76
N SER A 533 -24.65 16.46 -18.98
CA SER A 533 -25.66 15.95 -19.90
C SER A 533 -26.63 15.01 -19.17
N GLN A 534 -27.82 15.53 -18.84
CA GLN A 534 -28.89 14.73 -18.23
C GLN A 534 -29.30 13.50 -19.07
N PRO A 535 -29.43 13.58 -20.41
CA PRO A 535 -29.71 12.40 -21.23
C PRO A 535 -28.65 11.30 -21.09
N LEU A 536 -27.37 11.69 -21.01
CA LEU A 536 -26.27 10.74 -20.81
C LEU A 536 -26.33 10.12 -19.42
N GLN A 537 -26.56 10.91 -18.38
CA GLN A 537 -26.71 10.40 -17.02
C GLN A 537 -27.81 9.34 -16.92
N ASN A 538 -28.97 9.59 -17.53
CA ASN A 538 -30.08 8.62 -17.58
C ASN A 538 -29.67 7.33 -18.31
N TYR A 539 -29.00 7.46 -19.45
CA TYR A 539 -28.50 6.30 -20.21
C TYR A 539 -27.51 5.46 -19.39
N LEU A 540 -26.56 6.10 -18.70
CA LEU A 540 -25.57 5.41 -17.87
C LEU A 540 -26.25 4.64 -16.73
N ARG A 541 -27.27 5.23 -16.10
CA ARG A 541 -28.04 4.58 -15.02
C ARG A 541 -28.71 3.27 -15.48
N ASP A 542 -29.21 3.25 -16.71
CA ASP A 542 -29.92 2.11 -17.29
C ASP A 542 -28.98 1.00 -17.82
N THR A 543 -27.74 1.35 -18.17
CA THR A 543 -26.86 0.46 -18.96
C THR A 543 -25.56 0.05 -18.26
N ASN A 544 -25.12 0.79 -17.23
CA ASN A 544 -23.84 0.54 -16.59
C ASN A 544 -23.88 -0.69 -15.67
N VAL A 545 -22.80 -1.47 -15.64
CA VAL A 545 -22.67 -2.69 -14.81
C VAL A 545 -22.85 -2.43 -13.30
N LEU A 546 -22.56 -1.20 -12.84
CA LEU A 546 -22.71 -0.78 -11.44
C LEU A 546 -24.19 -0.54 -11.05
N GLY A 547 -25.12 -0.68 -11.98
CA GLY A 547 -26.57 -0.70 -11.73
C GLY A 547 -27.09 -2.03 -11.18
N ALA A 548 -26.25 -3.07 -11.06
CA ALA A 548 -26.67 -4.35 -10.50
C ALA A 548 -27.08 -4.23 -9.02
N SER A 549 -28.14 -4.95 -8.61
CA SER A 549 -28.72 -4.86 -7.25
C SER A 549 -27.74 -5.18 -6.11
N VAL A 550 -26.71 -5.98 -6.38
CA VAL A 550 -25.65 -6.34 -5.40
C VAL A 550 -24.82 -5.14 -4.92
N TYR A 551 -24.78 -4.03 -5.67
CA TYR A 551 -24.05 -2.82 -5.25
C TYR A 551 -24.82 -1.96 -4.24
N TYR A 552 -26.14 -2.13 -4.12
CA TYR A 552 -27.01 -1.25 -3.34
C TYR A 552 -27.10 -1.61 -1.86
N SER A 553 -26.77 -2.84 -1.46
CA SER A 553 -26.83 -3.26 -0.06
C SER A 553 -25.70 -4.21 0.30
N PHE A 554 -25.32 -4.20 1.58
CA PHE A 554 -24.36 -5.14 2.13
C PHE A 554 -24.99 -6.53 2.25
N ASN A 555 -24.36 -7.56 1.70
CA ASN A 555 -24.87 -8.93 1.83
C ASN A 555 -24.56 -9.51 3.21
N THR A 556 -25.52 -9.39 4.12
CA THR A 556 -25.40 -9.92 5.49
C THR A 556 -25.50 -11.44 5.59
N THR A 557 -25.91 -12.12 4.51
CA THR A 557 -26.14 -13.57 4.48
C THR A 557 -24.90 -14.40 4.15
N THR A 558 -23.86 -13.79 3.58
CA THR A 558 -22.58 -14.47 3.30
C THR A 558 -21.63 -14.39 4.50
N ASN A 559 -20.74 -15.37 4.58
CA ASN A 559 -19.68 -15.49 5.57
C ASN A 559 -18.27 -15.34 4.98
N GLY A 560 -18.17 -15.21 3.65
CA GLY A 560 -16.91 -15.15 2.90
C GLY A 560 -16.39 -16.53 2.49
N ARG A 561 -15.12 -16.58 2.06
CA ARG A 561 -14.46 -17.80 1.62
C ARG A 561 -13.43 -18.30 2.61
N VAL A 562 -13.27 -19.62 2.65
CA VAL A 562 -12.17 -20.29 3.36
C VAL A 562 -10.85 -19.84 2.72
N PRO A 563 -9.92 -19.22 3.49
CA PRO A 563 -8.63 -18.79 2.98
C PRO A 563 -7.82 -19.92 2.35
N THR A 564 -6.90 -19.59 1.47
CA THR A 564 -5.94 -20.54 0.89
C THR A 564 -4.61 -20.39 1.61
N ARG A 565 -3.98 -21.52 1.92
CA ARG A 565 -2.60 -21.57 2.44
C ARG A 565 -1.64 -22.10 1.39
N LYS A 566 -0.37 -21.73 1.52
CA LYS A 566 0.70 -22.29 0.69
C LYS A 566 0.82 -23.80 0.89
N THR A 567 0.86 -24.54 -0.22
CA THR A 567 1.00 -26.00 -0.22
C THR A 567 2.43 -26.44 0.09
N GLY A 568 2.58 -27.62 0.69
CA GLY A 568 3.89 -28.21 1.02
C GLY A 568 4.45 -27.80 2.38
N VAL A 569 3.63 -27.10 3.19
CA VAL A 569 3.91 -26.71 4.57
C VAL A 569 2.95 -27.47 5.48
N VAL A 570 3.40 -27.89 6.66
CA VAL A 570 2.52 -28.42 7.71
C VAL A 570 2.31 -27.29 8.72
N TYR A 571 1.05 -26.91 8.93
CA TYR A 571 0.65 -25.81 9.81
C TYR A 571 0.24 -26.32 11.20
N SER A 572 -0.18 -25.42 12.10
CA SER A 572 -0.56 -25.74 13.48
C SER A 572 -1.66 -26.80 13.63
N ASP A 573 -2.55 -26.93 12.65
CA ASP A 573 -3.60 -27.97 12.64
C ASP A 573 -3.08 -29.38 12.29
N GLY A 574 -1.80 -29.52 11.95
CA GLY A 574 -1.17 -30.79 11.61
C GLY A 574 -1.61 -31.36 10.26
N VAL A 575 -2.33 -30.61 9.43
CA VAL A 575 -2.76 -31.08 8.10
C VAL A 575 -1.56 -31.25 7.19
N ALA A 576 -1.35 -32.46 6.69
CA ALA A 576 -0.25 -32.78 5.80
C ALA A 576 -0.26 -31.88 4.54
N ASN A 577 0.88 -31.27 4.24
CA ASN A 577 1.09 -30.33 3.13
C ASN A 577 0.18 -29.10 3.12
N GLY A 578 -0.63 -28.88 4.17
CA GLY A 578 -1.54 -27.73 4.23
C GLY A 578 -2.54 -27.75 3.07
N ASN A 579 -3.20 -28.89 2.83
CA ASN A 579 -4.13 -29.06 1.70
C ASN A 579 -5.54 -28.49 1.97
N ASN A 580 -5.92 -28.33 3.23
CA ASN A 580 -7.26 -27.94 3.70
C ASN A 580 -7.17 -27.53 5.18
N TYR A 581 -8.27 -27.09 5.80
CA TYR A 581 -8.41 -26.97 7.26
C TYR A 581 -9.24 -28.11 7.85
N ILE A 582 -9.26 -28.23 9.18
CA ILE A 582 -10.11 -29.17 9.92
C ILE A 582 -10.93 -28.39 10.96
N SER A 583 -12.24 -28.62 10.97
CA SER A 583 -13.16 -28.06 11.99
C SER A 583 -13.08 -28.80 13.32
N GLN A 584 -13.60 -28.22 14.40
CA GLN A 584 -13.66 -28.89 15.71
C GLN A 584 -14.50 -30.19 15.70
N GLY A 585 -15.43 -30.33 14.75
CA GLY A 585 -16.16 -31.57 14.50
C GLY A 585 -15.38 -32.63 13.69
N GLY A 586 -14.16 -32.32 13.24
CA GLY A 586 -13.31 -33.20 12.44
C GLY A 586 -13.59 -33.19 10.94
N ALA A 587 -14.50 -32.34 10.45
CA ALA A 587 -14.78 -32.24 9.02
C ALA A 587 -13.66 -31.48 8.28
N ILE A 588 -13.33 -31.95 7.06
CA ILE A 588 -12.43 -31.28 6.13
C ILE A 588 -13.09 -30.01 5.59
N VAL A 589 -12.38 -28.88 5.69
CA VAL A 589 -12.83 -27.58 5.21
C VAL A 589 -11.91 -27.15 4.06
N ASN A 590 -12.44 -27.21 2.83
CA ASN A 590 -11.67 -26.96 1.60
C ASN A 590 -11.47 -25.46 1.34
N TYR A 591 -10.32 -25.10 0.78
CA TYR A 591 -10.04 -23.73 0.32
C TYR A 591 -11.08 -23.23 -0.67
N ASN A 592 -11.35 -21.92 -0.65
CA ASN A 592 -12.29 -21.23 -1.54
C ASN A 592 -13.76 -21.72 -1.46
N SER A 593 -14.08 -22.61 -0.52
CA SER A 593 -15.47 -22.94 -0.20
C SER A 593 -16.11 -21.84 0.67
N ASN A 594 -17.44 -21.83 0.76
CA ASN A 594 -18.15 -20.88 1.63
C ASN A 594 -17.85 -21.18 3.09
N LEU A 595 -17.55 -20.13 3.88
CA LEU A 595 -17.38 -20.27 5.32
C LEU A 595 -18.70 -20.60 6.02
N THR A 596 -18.62 -21.44 7.05
CA THR A 596 -19.71 -21.65 7.99
C THR A 596 -19.88 -20.41 8.87
N THR A 597 -21.10 -20.17 9.35
CA THR A 597 -21.43 -18.97 10.15
C THR A 597 -20.60 -18.87 11.43
N ARG A 598 -20.17 -19.99 12.00
CA ARG A 598 -19.32 -19.98 13.20
C ARG A 598 -17.98 -19.30 12.96
N ASN A 599 -17.46 -19.31 11.72
CA ASN A 599 -16.17 -18.71 11.38
C ASN A 599 -16.31 -17.31 10.77
N LYS A 600 -17.49 -16.67 10.87
CA LYS A 600 -17.82 -15.43 10.15
C LYS A 600 -16.94 -14.24 10.57
N ILE A 601 -16.66 -14.08 11.86
CA ILE A 601 -15.87 -12.98 12.41
C ILE A 601 -14.52 -13.54 12.88
N ALA A 602 -13.42 -12.95 12.42
CA ALA A 602 -12.09 -13.31 12.91
C ALA A 602 -11.92 -12.78 14.34
N GLY A 603 -11.29 -13.57 15.21
CA GLY A 603 -11.08 -13.27 16.62
C GLY A 603 -12.26 -13.59 17.55
N ASP A 604 -13.43 -13.92 17.02
CA ASP A 604 -14.63 -14.27 17.81
C ASP A 604 -14.58 -15.74 18.29
N PHE A 605 -13.70 -16.02 19.25
CA PHE A 605 -13.56 -17.35 19.86
C PHE A 605 -14.72 -17.68 20.81
N SER A 606 -15.38 -16.68 21.39
CA SER A 606 -16.57 -16.85 22.23
C SER A 606 -17.83 -17.19 21.42
N GLY A 607 -17.84 -16.87 20.12
CA GLY A 607 -18.92 -17.15 19.18
C GLY A 607 -20.11 -16.22 19.35
N ASN A 608 -19.92 -15.01 19.91
CA ASN A 608 -21.00 -14.06 20.19
C ASN A 608 -21.20 -13.02 19.06
N GLY A 609 -20.40 -13.09 17.99
CA GLY A 609 -20.46 -12.22 16.83
C GLY A 609 -19.71 -10.89 16.96
N ILE A 610 -18.97 -10.67 18.04
CA ILE A 610 -18.17 -9.46 18.30
C ILE A 610 -16.78 -9.87 18.79
N ARG A 611 -15.77 -9.02 18.55
CA ARG A 611 -14.45 -9.17 19.17
C ARG A 611 -14.44 -8.42 20.49
N ASP A 612 -14.37 -9.14 21.60
CA ASP A 612 -14.39 -8.56 22.94
C ASP A 612 -13.55 -9.38 23.95
N LEU A 613 -13.65 -9.00 25.23
CA LEU A 613 -12.86 -9.64 26.30
C LEU A 613 -13.23 -11.12 26.51
N ALA A 614 -14.45 -11.53 26.18
CA ALA A 614 -14.91 -12.92 26.35
C ALA A 614 -14.20 -13.88 25.39
N ASP A 615 -13.60 -13.38 24.31
CA ASP A 615 -12.86 -14.20 23.37
C ASP A 615 -11.54 -14.73 23.93
N ILE A 616 -10.88 -13.99 24.82
CA ILE A 616 -9.52 -14.33 25.28
C ILE A 616 -9.50 -15.69 25.98
N GLY A 617 -10.45 -15.97 26.87
CA GLY A 617 -10.52 -17.25 27.57
C GLY A 617 -10.68 -18.45 26.62
N GLU A 618 -11.49 -18.31 25.58
CA GLU A 618 -11.71 -19.36 24.58
C GLU A 618 -10.55 -19.47 23.58
N MET A 619 -9.93 -18.35 23.22
CA MET A 619 -8.73 -18.28 22.41
C MET A 619 -7.55 -19.01 23.07
N ILE A 620 -7.37 -18.84 24.38
CA ILE A 620 -6.34 -19.55 25.14
C ILE A 620 -6.61 -21.07 25.20
N LYS A 621 -7.88 -21.50 25.33
CA LYS A 621 -8.23 -22.93 25.25
C LYS A 621 -7.95 -23.50 23.85
N ALA A 622 -8.26 -22.75 22.80
CA ALA A 622 -7.94 -23.12 21.42
C ALA A 622 -6.42 -23.24 21.21
N TYR A 623 -5.65 -22.30 21.74
CA TYR A 623 -4.18 -22.36 21.72
C TYR A 623 -3.66 -23.59 22.46
N ASN A 624 -4.23 -23.90 23.65
CA ASN A 624 -3.83 -25.07 24.44
C ASN A 624 -3.92 -26.36 23.63
N GLN A 625 -4.99 -26.55 22.85
CA GLN A 625 -5.13 -27.70 21.96
C GLN A 625 -3.97 -27.82 20.96
N ARG A 626 -3.50 -26.69 20.41
CA ARG A 626 -2.36 -26.67 19.47
C ARG A 626 -1.02 -26.87 20.18
N ALA A 627 -0.92 -26.49 21.45
CA ALA A 627 0.22 -26.74 22.31
C ALA A 627 0.27 -28.16 22.92
N GLY A 628 -0.59 -29.09 22.46
CA GLY A 628 -0.63 -30.48 22.92
C GLY A 628 -1.55 -30.74 24.13
N GLY A 629 -2.32 -29.74 24.55
CA GLY A 629 -3.36 -29.85 25.56
C GLY A 629 -4.65 -30.53 25.06
N PRO A 630 -5.72 -30.52 25.88
CA PRO A 630 -7.00 -31.11 25.52
C PRO A 630 -7.65 -30.39 24.33
N ALA A 631 -8.56 -31.09 23.64
CA ALA A 631 -9.37 -30.50 22.59
C ALA A 631 -10.24 -29.36 23.13
N TRP A 632 -10.27 -28.24 22.41
CA TRP A 632 -11.11 -27.09 22.72
C TRP A 632 -12.57 -27.40 22.37
N SER A 633 -13.42 -27.37 23.39
CA SER A 633 -14.87 -27.43 23.22
C SER A 633 -15.40 -26.04 22.87
N ALA A 634 -15.31 -25.66 21.60
CA ALA A 634 -15.76 -24.36 21.11
C ALA A 634 -17.21 -24.04 21.54
N PRO A 635 -17.52 -22.80 21.94
CA PRO A 635 -18.90 -22.38 22.14
C PRO A 635 -19.69 -22.38 20.82
N ALA A 636 -20.98 -22.71 20.93
CA ALA A 636 -21.91 -22.54 19.82
C ALA A 636 -22.15 -21.05 19.56
N GLY A 637 -22.50 -20.71 18.31
CA GLY A 637 -22.81 -19.35 17.93
C GLY A 637 -23.99 -18.79 18.73
N SER A 638 -23.83 -17.56 19.20
CA SER A 638 -24.81 -16.76 19.93
C SER A 638 -24.88 -15.36 19.33
N GLY A 639 -25.79 -14.51 19.83
CA GLY A 639 -25.95 -13.15 19.29
C GLY A 639 -26.23 -13.16 17.77
N PRO A 640 -25.52 -12.34 16.98
CA PRO A 640 -25.62 -12.35 15.51
C PRO A 640 -25.26 -13.68 14.83
N LEU A 641 -24.59 -14.60 15.52
CA LEU A 641 -24.21 -15.93 15.02
C LEU A 641 -25.11 -17.06 15.56
N ALA A 642 -26.23 -16.73 16.21
CA ALA A 642 -27.14 -17.69 16.82
C ALA A 642 -27.51 -18.84 15.87
N GLY A 643 -27.38 -20.07 16.37
CA GLY A 643 -27.66 -21.30 15.62
C GLY A 643 -26.47 -21.87 14.84
N ALA A 644 -25.32 -21.19 14.83
CA ALA A 644 -24.09 -21.76 14.28
C ALA A 644 -23.55 -22.87 15.22
N PRO A 645 -23.33 -24.10 14.71
CA PRO A 645 -22.81 -25.20 15.54
C PRO A 645 -21.39 -24.92 16.06
N ALA A 646 -21.13 -25.28 17.32
CA ALA A 646 -19.80 -25.29 17.93
C ALA A 646 -18.79 -26.10 17.11
N THR A 647 -19.23 -27.24 16.58
CA THR A 647 -18.42 -28.18 15.79
C THR A 647 -17.87 -27.57 14.51
N ASP A 648 -18.46 -26.47 14.02
CA ASP A 648 -18.04 -25.85 12.77
C ASP A 648 -16.85 -24.90 12.95
N ALA A 649 -16.47 -24.56 14.18
CA ALA A 649 -15.34 -23.68 14.44
C ALA A 649 -14.02 -24.24 13.88
N VAL A 650 -13.19 -23.38 13.30
CA VAL A 650 -11.85 -23.72 12.80
C VAL A 650 -10.87 -22.74 13.44
N ILE A 651 -9.93 -23.26 14.25
CA ILE A 651 -9.02 -22.42 15.05
C ILE A 651 -8.20 -21.50 14.17
N GLU A 652 -7.60 -22.03 13.11
CA GLU A 652 -6.74 -21.27 12.19
C GLU A 652 -7.52 -20.20 11.41
N ILE A 653 -8.81 -20.40 11.13
CA ILE A 653 -9.62 -19.39 10.42
C ILE A 653 -10.07 -18.28 11.37
N LEU A 654 -10.30 -18.62 12.64
CA LEU A 654 -10.65 -17.64 13.67
C LEU A 654 -9.43 -16.86 14.16
N GLY A 655 -8.26 -17.49 14.20
CA GLY A 655 -7.11 -17.02 14.97
C GLY A 655 -5.86 -16.64 14.19
N ASP A 656 -5.69 -17.00 12.92
CA ASP A 656 -4.51 -16.60 12.14
C ASP A 656 -4.60 -15.11 11.76
N PHE A 657 -3.99 -14.26 12.57
CA PHE A 657 -4.07 -12.81 12.45
C PHE A 657 -2.85 -12.22 11.74
N ASP A 658 -1.68 -12.85 11.82
CA ASP A 658 -0.47 -12.42 11.11
C ASP A 658 -0.35 -13.02 9.69
N CYS A 659 -1.31 -13.87 9.30
CA CYS A 659 -1.45 -14.48 7.98
C CYS A 659 -0.33 -15.47 7.62
N ASP A 660 0.34 -16.07 8.61
CA ASP A 660 1.37 -17.09 8.38
C ASP A 660 0.80 -18.49 8.08
N GLY A 661 -0.51 -18.69 8.20
CA GLY A 661 -1.23 -19.93 7.93
C GLY A 661 -1.47 -20.83 9.16
N SER A 662 -0.90 -20.47 10.32
CA SER A 662 -1.00 -21.17 11.60
C SER A 662 -1.68 -20.32 12.66
N PHE A 663 -2.08 -20.94 13.76
CA PHE A 663 -2.45 -20.26 15.00
C PHE A 663 -1.42 -20.56 16.09
N THR A 664 -0.68 -19.53 16.50
CA THR A 664 0.50 -19.63 17.37
C THR A 664 0.46 -18.58 18.50
N LYS A 665 1.55 -18.46 19.29
CA LYS A 665 1.67 -17.39 20.28
C LYS A 665 1.73 -16.01 19.63
N ALA A 666 2.22 -15.91 18.39
CA ALA A 666 2.30 -14.65 17.66
C ALA A 666 0.90 -14.07 17.43
N ASP A 667 -0.07 -14.93 17.10
CA ASP A 667 -1.48 -14.53 16.94
C ASP A 667 -2.13 -14.08 18.24
N VAL A 668 -1.90 -14.81 19.34
CA VAL A 668 -2.39 -14.38 20.65
C VAL A 668 -1.81 -13.01 21.03
N ARG A 669 -0.53 -12.76 20.68
CA ARG A 669 0.09 -11.45 20.87
C ARG A 669 -0.51 -10.39 19.96
N TYR A 670 -0.79 -10.71 18.70
CA TYR A 670 -1.49 -9.82 17.76
C TYR A 670 -2.84 -9.39 18.34
N PHE A 671 -3.62 -10.34 18.86
CA PHE A 671 -4.91 -10.05 19.47
C PHE A 671 -4.76 -9.09 20.66
N ALA A 672 -3.83 -9.39 21.57
CA ALA A 672 -3.60 -8.57 22.75
C ALA A 672 -3.06 -7.17 22.42
N ASP A 673 -2.25 -7.06 21.37
CA ASP A 673 -1.63 -5.81 20.94
C ASP A 673 -2.58 -4.91 20.13
N GLY A 674 -3.57 -5.48 19.45
CA GLY A 674 -4.27 -4.75 18.40
C GLY A 674 -5.76 -5.02 18.20
N LEU A 675 -6.34 -6.09 18.73
CA LEU A 675 -7.73 -6.46 18.38
C LEU A 675 -8.76 -6.24 19.49
N LEU A 676 -8.34 -6.20 20.76
CA LEU A 676 -9.28 -5.98 21.85
C LEU A 676 -9.72 -4.50 21.90
N ILE A 677 -10.96 -4.24 21.48
CA ILE A 677 -11.60 -2.93 21.62
C ILE A 677 -12.52 -2.92 22.85
N GLN A 678 -12.16 -2.12 23.85
CA GLN A 678 -12.92 -1.97 25.09
C GLN A 678 -13.29 -0.49 25.29
N GLY A 679 -14.55 -0.21 25.58
CA GLY A 679 -15.01 1.19 25.73
C GLY A 679 -14.90 2.02 24.44
N GLY A 680 -14.73 1.38 23.28
CA GLY A 680 -14.61 2.02 21.98
C GLY A 680 -13.18 2.27 21.50
N VAL A 681 -12.15 1.92 22.29
CA VAL A 681 -10.73 2.07 21.96
C VAL A 681 -9.94 0.79 22.25
N LEU A 682 -8.77 0.66 21.63
CA LEU A 682 -7.80 -0.39 21.92
C LEU A 682 -7.35 -0.29 23.39
N ASN A 683 -7.35 -1.41 24.10
CA ASN A 683 -6.82 -1.47 25.47
C ASN A 683 -5.83 -2.64 25.61
N ARG A 684 -4.56 -2.36 25.27
CA ARG A 684 -3.48 -3.35 25.33
C ARG A 684 -3.25 -3.85 26.75
N LYS A 685 -3.27 -2.95 27.74
CA LYS A 685 -3.07 -3.30 29.16
C LYS A 685 -4.01 -4.42 29.59
N VAL A 686 -5.33 -4.21 29.42
CA VAL A 686 -6.34 -5.19 29.82
C VAL A 686 -6.19 -6.49 29.04
N ALA A 687 -5.87 -6.42 27.74
CA ALA A 687 -5.73 -7.62 26.92
C ALA A 687 -4.58 -8.51 27.39
N PHE A 688 -3.40 -7.93 27.66
CA PHE A 688 -2.24 -8.69 28.14
C PHE A 688 -2.43 -9.23 29.56
N GLU A 689 -3.05 -8.46 30.45
CA GLU A 689 -3.42 -8.92 31.81
C GLU A 689 -4.39 -10.12 31.74
N GLU A 690 -5.41 -10.05 30.88
CA GLU A 690 -6.39 -11.11 30.69
C GLU A 690 -5.76 -12.36 30.06
N VAL A 691 -4.85 -12.20 29.08
CA VAL A 691 -4.13 -13.34 28.47
C VAL A 691 -3.36 -14.12 29.53
N ASP A 692 -2.60 -13.45 30.40
CA ASP A 692 -1.85 -14.13 31.47
C ASP A 692 -2.79 -14.80 32.49
N MET A 693 -3.87 -14.12 32.88
CA MET A 693 -4.86 -14.69 33.79
C MET A 693 -5.52 -15.95 33.20
N GLN A 694 -5.95 -15.90 31.94
CA GLN A 694 -6.61 -17.02 31.27
C GLN A 694 -5.63 -18.14 30.93
N ALA A 695 -4.37 -17.84 30.65
CA ALA A 695 -3.31 -18.84 30.48
C ALA A 695 -3.11 -19.65 31.76
N ASN A 696 -3.02 -18.99 32.91
CA ASN A 696 -2.91 -19.66 34.21
C ASN A 696 -4.12 -20.56 34.50
N ALA A 697 -5.32 -20.12 34.13
CA ALA A 697 -6.56 -20.86 34.39
C ALA A 697 -6.78 -22.04 33.41
N ASN A 698 -6.49 -21.86 32.12
CA ASN A 698 -6.93 -22.78 31.06
C ASN A 698 -5.78 -23.47 30.31
N CYS A 699 -4.54 -23.04 30.52
CA CYS A 699 -3.36 -23.51 29.81
C CYS A 699 -2.13 -23.60 30.74
N PRO A 700 -2.18 -24.34 31.88
CA PRO A 700 -1.10 -24.27 32.88
C PRO A 700 0.27 -24.73 32.36
N THR A 701 0.29 -25.64 31.37
CA THR A 701 1.52 -26.11 30.71
C THR A 701 2.11 -25.09 29.74
N CYS A 702 1.34 -24.07 29.39
CA CYS A 702 1.67 -23.01 28.44
C CYS A 702 2.07 -21.72 29.15
N ALA A 703 1.63 -21.58 30.41
CA ALA A 703 1.66 -20.33 31.17
C ALA A 703 2.99 -20.03 31.85
N GLY A 704 3.94 -20.97 31.95
CA GLY A 704 5.30 -20.73 32.44
C GLY A 704 5.36 -19.77 33.64
N ILE A 705 6.18 -18.71 33.52
CA ILE A 705 6.10 -17.50 34.36
C ILE A 705 4.99 -16.56 33.85
N ASN A 706 4.80 -16.51 32.53
CA ASN A 706 3.74 -15.82 31.82
C ASN A 706 3.48 -16.49 30.46
N PHE A 707 2.40 -16.11 29.78
CA PHE A 707 2.01 -16.75 28.53
C PHE A 707 3.04 -16.59 27.41
N PHE A 708 3.71 -15.45 27.30
CA PHE A 708 4.64 -15.15 26.21
C PHE A 708 6.08 -15.61 26.46
N ASN A 709 6.37 -16.17 27.63
CA ASN A 709 7.73 -16.49 28.10
C ASN A 709 8.65 -15.26 28.21
N THR A 710 8.09 -14.06 28.44
CA THR A 710 8.88 -12.84 28.59
C THR A 710 9.65 -12.85 29.91
N THR A 711 10.90 -12.42 29.90
CA THR A 711 11.74 -12.27 31.10
C THR A 711 12.08 -10.81 31.36
N LEU A 712 12.52 -10.49 32.58
CA LEU A 712 12.92 -9.13 32.96
C LEU A 712 14.45 -9.07 33.07
N ALA A 713 15.09 -8.07 32.49
CA ALA A 713 16.52 -7.83 32.69
C ALA A 713 16.89 -7.69 34.18
N THR A 714 15.97 -7.12 34.97
CA THR A 714 16.09 -6.89 36.41
C THR A 714 15.80 -8.11 37.29
N ALA A 715 15.54 -9.29 36.70
CA ALA A 715 15.21 -10.49 37.46
C ALA A 715 16.36 -10.94 38.39
N SER A 716 17.61 -10.70 38.01
CA SER A 716 18.80 -10.97 38.85
C SER A 716 18.82 -10.12 40.13
N GLY A 717 18.33 -8.89 40.07
CA GLY A 717 18.11 -8.00 41.22
C GLY A 717 16.87 -8.36 42.04
N GLY A 718 16.12 -9.40 41.66
CA GLY A 718 14.93 -9.88 42.37
C GLY A 718 13.61 -9.26 41.91
N ALA A 719 13.55 -8.62 40.73
CA ALA A 719 12.26 -8.25 40.14
C ALA A 719 11.43 -9.49 39.83
N ALA A 720 10.12 -9.43 40.11
CA ALA A 720 9.18 -10.49 39.79
C ALA A 720 8.28 -10.07 38.64
N TYR A 721 7.99 -10.98 37.71
CA TYR A 721 7.07 -10.69 36.61
C TYR A 721 5.66 -10.32 37.13
N THR A 722 5.12 -9.20 36.65
CA THR A 722 3.74 -8.76 36.92
C THR A 722 2.84 -9.12 35.74
N GLY A 723 1.60 -9.54 36.03
CA GLY A 723 0.64 -9.94 34.99
C GLY A 723 0.48 -8.88 33.89
N GLY A 724 0.59 -9.30 32.63
CA GLY A 724 0.52 -8.43 31.47
C GLY A 724 1.77 -7.59 31.18
N ALA A 725 2.89 -7.80 31.88
CA ALA A 725 4.13 -7.06 31.64
C ALA A 725 4.72 -7.29 30.24
N SER A 726 4.45 -8.43 29.59
CA SER A 726 4.87 -8.71 28.20
C SER A 726 4.46 -7.65 27.16
N ARG A 727 3.53 -6.74 27.48
CA ARG A 727 3.23 -5.61 26.57
C ARG A 727 4.37 -4.59 26.44
N ALA A 728 5.29 -4.57 27.40
CA ALA A 728 6.48 -3.73 27.42
C ALA A 728 7.65 -4.32 26.62
N ASP A 729 7.61 -5.60 26.27
CA ASP A 729 8.56 -6.23 25.34
C ASP A 729 8.12 -5.87 23.91
N VAL A 730 8.69 -4.81 23.36
CA VAL A 730 8.28 -4.18 22.09
C VAL A 730 9.43 -4.02 21.11
N ALA A 731 10.67 -4.27 21.54
CA ALA A 731 11.88 -4.12 20.74
C ALA A 731 12.89 -5.26 20.99
N GLY A 732 14.01 -5.22 20.26
CA GLY A 732 15.14 -6.14 20.44
C GLY A 732 15.23 -7.31 19.47
N SER A 733 14.15 -7.67 18.76
CA SER A 733 14.14 -8.82 17.83
C SER A 733 15.02 -8.67 16.58
N GLY A 734 15.43 -7.42 16.29
CA GLY A 734 16.13 -7.04 15.06
C GLY A 734 15.20 -6.62 13.90
N GLY A 735 13.87 -6.63 14.10
CA GLY A 735 12.90 -6.15 13.12
C GLY A 735 11.71 -5.44 13.75
N ILE A 736 11.21 -4.38 13.11
CA ILE A 736 10.07 -3.58 13.57
C ILE A 736 9.15 -3.29 12.38
N ALA A 737 7.85 -3.51 12.56
CA ALA A 737 6.83 -3.23 11.56
C ALA A 737 5.66 -2.45 12.17
N ARG A 738 5.77 -1.11 12.16
CA ARG A 738 4.74 -0.23 12.72
C ARG A 738 3.43 -0.37 11.96
N GLY A 739 2.32 -0.58 12.67
CA GLY A 739 1.00 -0.80 12.08
C GLY A 739 0.76 -2.22 11.54
N TRP A 740 1.68 -3.15 11.75
CA TRP A 740 1.54 -4.57 11.40
C TRP A 740 1.41 -5.42 12.69
N ALA A 741 1.67 -6.73 12.58
CA ALA A 741 1.90 -7.64 13.69
C ALA A 741 3.08 -7.17 14.58
N PRO A 742 3.00 -7.38 15.90
CA PRO A 742 3.99 -6.90 16.86
C PRO A 742 5.28 -7.74 16.82
N VAL A 743 6.06 -7.64 15.75
CA VAL A 743 7.29 -8.46 15.54
C VAL A 743 8.53 -7.96 16.28
N GLY A 744 8.39 -6.87 17.05
CA GLY A 744 9.51 -6.21 17.73
C GLY A 744 10.09 -6.94 18.93
N ALA A 745 9.29 -7.75 19.64
CA ALA A 745 9.73 -8.41 20.87
C ALA A 745 10.81 -9.47 20.66
N ASP A 746 11.76 -9.52 21.57
CA ASP A 746 12.76 -10.59 21.67
C ASP A 746 12.56 -11.53 22.87
N GLY A 747 11.53 -11.32 23.69
CA GLY A 747 11.24 -12.12 24.87
C GLY A 747 11.89 -11.61 26.16
N VAL A 748 12.54 -10.44 26.12
CA VAL A 748 13.16 -9.82 27.29
C VAL A 748 12.71 -8.36 27.35
N ILE A 749 12.24 -7.91 28.51
CA ILE A 749 12.06 -6.48 28.77
C ILE A 749 13.41 -5.96 29.25
N ASP A 750 14.05 -5.11 28.44
CA ASP A 750 15.38 -4.56 28.68
C ASP A 750 15.52 -3.07 28.26
N ALA A 751 16.75 -2.56 28.26
CA ALA A 751 17.06 -1.19 27.88
C ALA A 751 16.58 -0.81 26.45
N LYS A 752 16.52 -1.77 25.52
CA LYS A 752 16.08 -1.53 24.14
C LYS A 752 14.59 -1.18 24.08
N ASP A 753 13.78 -1.74 24.97
CA ASP A 753 12.35 -1.42 25.04
C ASP A 753 12.13 -0.01 25.56
N ILE A 754 12.87 0.39 26.60
CA ILE A 754 12.85 1.77 27.12
C ILE A 754 13.21 2.75 26.00
N ASP A 755 14.32 2.49 25.31
CA ASP A 755 14.78 3.30 24.18
C ASP A 755 13.73 3.39 23.07
N TYR A 756 13.05 2.28 22.77
CA TYR A 756 12.02 2.25 21.74
C TYR A 756 10.81 3.09 22.10
N VAL A 757 10.33 3.03 23.35
CA VAL A 757 9.18 3.83 23.80
C VAL A 757 9.52 5.32 23.77
N TYR A 758 10.69 5.74 24.28
CA TYR A 758 11.17 7.13 24.18
C TYR A 758 11.18 7.64 22.74
N GLN A 759 11.70 6.84 21.80
CA GLN A 759 11.77 7.21 20.38
C GLN A 759 10.41 7.50 19.74
N GLN A 760 9.30 7.00 20.29
CA GLN A 760 7.97 7.21 19.70
C GLN A 760 7.43 8.63 19.94
N PHE A 761 7.83 9.29 21.03
CA PHE A 761 7.36 10.64 21.36
C PHE A 761 8.48 11.70 21.42
N ASN A 762 9.75 11.28 21.35
CA ASN A 762 10.90 12.15 21.09
C ASN A 762 11.14 12.31 19.58
N ASN A 763 10.07 12.66 18.86
CA ASN A 763 10.08 12.86 17.42
C ASN A 763 10.17 14.36 17.08
N PRO A 764 11.08 14.79 16.17
CA PRO A 764 11.15 16.18 15.71
C PRO A 764 9.83 16.74 15.15
N ALA A 765 8.91 15.88 14.70
CA ALA A 765 7.61 16.27 14.16
C ALA A 765 6.58 16.69 15.24
N PHE A 766 6.70 16.20 16.48
CA PHE A 766 5.78 16.51 17.58
C PHE A 766 6.46 16.19 18.93
N SER A 767 6.87 17.23 19.66
CA SER A 767 7.64 17.08 20.91
C SER A 767 6.77 16.60 22.08
N GLY A 768 7.20 15.51 22.74
CA GLY A 768 6.80 15.12 24.10
C GLY A 768 5.48 14.36 24.24
N THR A 769 4.63 14.33 23.22
CA THR A 769 3.36 13.57 23.27
C THR A 769 2.90 13.15 21.88
N ALA A 770 2.79 11.83 21.69
CA ALA A 770 2.35 11.18 20.46
C ALA A 770 0.89 10.72 20.60
N ASN A 771 -0.07 11.49 20.05
CA ASN A 771 -1.50 11.16 20.14
C ASN A 771 -1.96 10.43 18.88
N TRP A 772 -2.49 9.22 19.03
CA TRP A 772 -2.92 8.38 17.91
C TRP A 772 -4.08 8.96 17.11
N THR A 773 -4.93 9.78 17.72
CA THR A 773 -6.10 10.39 17.03
C THR A 773 -5.72 11.53 16.08
N ASP A 774 -4.48 12.04 16.19
CA ASP A 774 -3.91 13.01 15.25
C ASP A 774 -3.17 12.26 14.14
N LEU A 775 -3.74 12.24 12.92
CA LEU A 775 -3.20 11.49 11.80
C LEU A 775 -1.76 11.90 11.42
N VAL A 776 -1.39 13.17 11.57
CA VAL A 776 -0.03 13.63 11.25
C VAL A 776 0.97 13.02 12.23
N LYS A 777 0.60 12.94 13.51
CA LYS A 777 1.41 12.28 14.52
C LYS A 777 1.41 10.76 14.31
N ALA A 778 0.23 10.14 14.19
CA ALA A 778 0.06 8.70 14.05
C ALA A 778 0.82 8.11 12.84
N ALA A 779 1.00 8.86 11.77
CA ALA A 779 1.83 8.45 10.63
C ALA A 779 3.32 8.19 10.98
N ASN A 780 3.79 8.70 12.13
CA ASN A 780 5.21 8.83 12.48
C ASN A 780 5.63 8.11 13.76
N PHE A 781 4.71 7.48 14.50
CA PHE A 781 5.03 6.67 15.70
C PHE A 781 4.33 5.31 15.68
N ASP A 782 4.77 4.40 16.55
CA ASP A 782 4.17 3.07 16.73
C ASP A 782 3.26 3.01 17.96
N LEU A 783 1.99 2.67 17.76
CA LEU A 783 1.01 2.53 18.86
C LEU A 783 1.33 1.34 19.77
N SER A 784 2.16 0.39 19.35
CA SER A 784 2.61 -0.70 20.23
C SER A 784 3.39 -0.19 21.46
N ALA A 785 3.82 1.07 21.47
CA ALA A 785 4.44 1.71 22.62
C ALA A 785 3.46 2.28 23.66
N ASP A 786 2.14 2.26 23.41
CA ASP A 786 1.13 2.66 24.41
C ASP A 786 0.95 1.56 25.45
N MET A 787 1.43 1.82 26.67
CA MET A 787 1.49 0.86 27.77
C MET A 787 0.28 0.92 28.69
N ASN A 788 -0.57 1.94 28.54
CA ASN A 788 -1.64 2.23 29.48
C ASN A 788 -3.05 2.19 28.84
N GLY A 789 -3.13 2.18 27.51
CA GLY A 789 -4.36 2.00 26.73
C GLY A 789 -5.16 3.28 26.51
N ASP A 790 -4.52 4.45 26.56
CA ASP A 790 -5.15 5.76 26.34
C ASP A 790 -4.99 6.30 24.91
N LEU A 791 -4.35 5.51 24.01
CA LEU A 791 -3.99 5.88 22.64
C LEU A 791 -2.98 7.03 22.54
N ILE A 792 -2.24 7.30 23.61
CA ILE A 792 -1.20 8.33 23.67
C ILE A 792 0.10 7.68 24.12
N VAL A 793 1.18 7.91 23.38
CA VAL A 793 2.52 7.52 23.82
C VAL A 793 3.25 8.75 24.37
N ASN A 794 3.62 8.69 25.64
CA ASN A 794 4.28 9.77 26.39
C ASN A 794 5.12 9.21 27.57
N GLN A 795 5.56 10.08 28.48
CA GLN A 795 6.38 9.69 29.63
C GLN A 795 5.71 8.63 30.53
N SER A 796 4.38 8.63 30.65
CA SER A 796 3.64 7.65 31.47
C SER A 796 3.85 6.22 30.97
N ASP A 797 4.13 6.04 29.68
CA ASP A 797 4.41 4.73 29.11
C ASP A 797 5.81 4.25 29.47
N VAL A 798 6.78 5.17 29.49
CA VAL A 798 8.13 4.89 29.99
C VAL A 798 8.10 4.59 31.49
N ASP A 799 7.34 5.36 32.27
CA ASP A 799 7.15 5.13 33.71
C ASP A 799 6.63 3.72 33.98
N TYR A 800 5.71 3.23 33.14
CA TYR A 800 5.26 1.85 33.24
C TYR A 800 6.42 0.86 32.99
N VAL A 801 7.20 1.03 31.92
CA VAL A 801 8.31 0.12 31.60
C VAL A 801 9.34 0.10 32.74
N VAL A 802 9.81 1.26 33.19
CA VAL A 802 10.88 1.40 34.19
C VAL A 802 10.39 1.03 35.59
N LEU A 803 9.34 1.69 36.07
CA LEU A 803 8.93 1.61 37.48
C LEU A 803 8.04 0.40 37.77
N SER A 804 7.24 -0.05 36.79
CA SER A 804 6.25 -1.12 37.01
C SER A 804 6.66 -2.47 36.41
N ALA A 805 7.13 -2.51 35.16
CA ALA A 805 7.52 -3.76 34.52
C ALA A 805 8.90 -4.22 34.99
N LEU A 806 9.91 -3.34 34.91
CA LEU A 806 11.28 -3.62 35.34
C LEU A 806 11.47 -3.47 36.85
N GLN A 807 10.60 -2.74 37.56
CA GLN A 807 10.69 -2.52 39.01
C GLN A 807 12.07 -1.98 39.44
N THR A 808 12.54 -1.00 38.67
CA THR A 808 13.78 -0.28 38.94
C THR A 808 13.54 1.24 38.94
N SER A 809 14.60 2.02 39.13
CA SER A 809 14.61 3.48 39.19
C SER A 809 15.21 4.09 37.92
N TYR A 810 14.86 5.36 37.67
CA TYR A 810 15.51 6.17 36.65
C TYR A 810 16.95 6.45 37.07
N GLY A 811 17.93 5.78 36.46
CA GLY A 811 19.33 5.87 36.87
C GLY A 811 20.04 4.51 36.94
N ASP A 812 19.28 3.41 37.09
CA ASP A 812 19.80 2.04 36.98
C ASP A 812 19.99 1.69 35.50
N VAL A 813 21.15 2.05 34.94
CA VAL A 813 21.45 1.91 33.50
C VAL A 813 21.88 0.50 33.15
N ASN A 814 22.33 -0.26 34.15
CA ASN A 814 22.75 -1.66 33.98
C ASN A 814 21.60 -2.67 34.24
N LEU A 815 20.47 -2.20 34.78
CA LEU A 815 19.24 -2.95 35.10
C LEU A 815 19.44 -4.02 36.18
N ASP A 816 20.23 -3.75 37.22
CA ASP A 816 20.45 -4.65 38.37
C ASP A 816 19.57 -4.31 39.60
N ARG A 817 18.68 -3.32 39.46
CA ARG A 817 17.76 -2.74 40.46
C ARG A 817 18.42 -1.85 41.51
N ARG A 818 19.65 -1.43 41.29
CA ARG A 818 20.34 -0.45 42.13
C ARG A 818 20.76 0.70 41.23
N THR A 819 20.62 1.91 41.74
CA THR A 819 21.27 3.07 41.12
C THR A 819 22.50 3.37 41.96
N ASP A 820 23.67 2.95 41.49
CA ASP A 820 24.93 2.98 42.23
C ASP A 820 26.13 3.48 41.40
N ILE A 821 27.34 3.27 41.93
CA ILE A 821 28.58 3.73 41.29
C ILE A 821 28.83 3.08 39.91
N ASN A 822 28.32 1.88 39.67
CA ASN A 822 28.47 1.18 38.39
C ASN A 822 27.65 1.88 37.29
N ASP A 823 26.47 2.39 37.66
CA ASP A 823 25.65 3.18 36.75
C ASP A 823 26.31 4.51 36.43
N PHE A 824 26.81 5.19 37.47
CA PHE A 824 27.57 6.41 37.29
C PHE A 824 28.80 6.18 36.39
N ASN A 825 29.57 5.12 36.63
CA ASN A 825 30.74 4.80 35.82
C ASN A 825 30.36 4.57 34.34
N THR A 826 29.19 3.98 34.10
CA THR A 826 28.64 3.80 32.75
C THR A 826 28.26 5.14 32.12
N TRP A 827 27.54 6.00 32.85
CA TRP A 827 27.21 7.37 32.40
C TRP A 827 28.48 8.18 32.11
N ALA A 828 29.43 8.22 33.05
CA ALA A 828 30.66 9.00 32.95
C ALA A 828 31.54 8.55 31.77
N ALA A 829 31.60 7.24 31.51
CA ALA A 829 32.31 6.69 30.35
C ALA A 829 31.69 7.09 29.00
N ASN A 830 30.41 7.47 28.99
CA ASN A 830 29.66 7.89 27.81
C ASN A 830 29.29 9.38 27.83
N TYR A 831 29.76 10.17 28.79
CA TYR A 831 29.45 11.59 28.88
C TYR A 831 29.80 12.34 27.60
N ASN A 832 28.91 13.24 27.16
CA ASN A 832 29.02 13.99 25.91
C ASN A 832 29.05 13.09 24.65
N THR A 833 28.38 11.94 24.72
CA THR A 833 28.09 11.10 23.55
C THR A 833 26.61 11.19 23.17
N GLY A 834 26.28 10.71 21.97
CA GLY A 834 24.92 10.71 21.45
C GLY A 834 24.53 12.01 20.71
N SER A 835 23.46 11.92 19.93
CA SER A 835 22.79 13.03 19.26
C SER A 835 21.42 12.56 18.76
N LEU A 836 20.52 13.48 18.40
CA LEU A 836 19.25 13.10 17.74
C LEU A 836 19.44 12.27 16.45
N ALA A 837 20.58 12.41 15.75
CA ALA A 837 20.88 11.65 14.53
C ALA A 837 21.56 10.30 14.80
N SER A 838 22.14 10.13 15.97
CA SER A 838 22.79 8.89 16.43
C SER A 838 22.62 8.82 17.96
N PRO A 839 21.42 8.48 18.44
CA PRO A 839 21.10 8.54 19.86
C PRO A 839 22.02 7.66 20.70
N ALA A 840 22.39 8.16 21.88
CA ALA A 840 22.70 7.25 22.98
C ALA A 840 21.40 6.57 23.44
N GLY A 841 21.53 5.52 24.26
CA GLY A 841 20.38 4.81 24.81
C GLY A 841 20.58 4.57 26.30
N TRP A 842 19.56 4.03 26.95
CA TRP A 842 19.50 3.80 28.39
C TRP A 842 20.75 3.10 28.91
N ALA A 843 21.17 2.01 28.27
CA ALA A 843 22.36 1.23 28.67
C ALA A 843 23.70 1.99 28.59
N LYS A 844 23.71 3.20 28.02
CA LYS A 844 24.87 4.10 28.01
C LYS A 844 24.73 5.27 28.98
N GLY A 845 23.61 5.39 29.68
CA GLY A 845 23.34 6.48 30.61
C GLY A 845 22.45 7.60 30.08
N ASP A 846 21.74 7.42 28.96
CA ASP A 846 20.69 8.36 28.52
C ASP A 846 19.36 7.99 29.18
N VAL A 847 19.18 8.38 30.44
CA VAL A 847 17.98 8.06 31.23
C VAL A 847 16.84 9.05 31.00
N SER A 848 17.16 10.24 30.47
CA SER A 848 16.20 11.24 30.00
C SER A 848 15.55 10.87 28.65
N GLY A 849 16.19 10.00 27.87
CA GLY A 849 15.74 9.56 26.55
C GLY A 849 15.90 10.62 25.46
N ASN A 850 16.68 11.69 25.70
CA ASN A 850 16.82 12.82 24.79
C ASN A 850 17.82 12.55 23.63
N GLY A 851 18.43 11.36 23.63
CA GLY A 851 19.40 10.88 22.65
C GLY A 851 20.85 11.26 22.97
N LYS A 852 21.13 11.83 24.14
CA LYS A 852 22.45 12.27 24.59
C LYS A 852 22.69 11.81 26.03
N VAL A 853 23.95 11.57 26.36
CA VAL A 853 24.38 11.35 27.75
C VAL A 853 25.03 12.64 28.23
N PHE A 854 24.32 13.41 29.04
CA PHE A 854 24.78 14.74 29.49
C PHE A 854 24.31 15.07 30.91
N ASP A 855 24.40 16.35 31.29
CA ASP A 855 24.08 16.86 32.62
C ASP A 855 22.66 16.51 33.10
N GLU A 856 21.68 16.49 32.19
CA GLU A 856 20.29 16.12 32.51
C GLU A 856 20.19 14.69 33.07
N ASP A 857 20.93 13.76 32.47
CA ASP A 857 20.96 12.36 32.90
C ASP A 857 21.68 12.18 34.23
N TYR A 858 22.72 12.99 34.49
CA TYR A 858 23.44 12.99 35.76
C TYR A 858 22.52 13.34 36.93
N HIS A 859 21.74 14.42 36.79
CA HIS A 859 20.80 14.86 37.82
C HIS A 859 19.72 13.80 38.08
N ILE A 860 19.22 13.14 37.04
CA ILE A 860 18.27 12.02 37.19
C ILE A 860 18.93 10.85 37.95
N LEU A 861 20.16 10.48 37.59
CA LEU A 861 20.88 9.38 38.23
C LEU A 861 21.16 9.68 39.71
N MET A 862 21.68 10.88 40.03
CA MET A 862 21.96 11.28 41.42
C MET A 862 20.69 11.33 42.27
N ALA A 863 19.59 11.86 41.73
CA ALA A 863 18.30 11.94 42.45
C ALA A 863 17.70 10.57 42.80
N ASN A 864 18.11 9.50 42.12
CA ASN A 864 17.60 8.14 42.31
C ASN A 864 18.62 7.20 42.96
N ARG A 865 19.79 7.70 43.36
CA ARG A 865 20.86 6.88 43.92
C ARG A 865 20.42 6.18 45.21
N SER A 866 20.53 4.85 45.21
CA SER A 866 20.35 4.05 46.42
C SER A 866 21.52 4.30 47.37
N CYS A 867 21.23 4.55 48.64
CA CYS A 867 22.25 4.81 49.66
C CYS A 867 23.24 5.92 49.24
N ALA A 868 22.75 7.13 48.96
CA ALA A 868 23.60 8.23 48.49
C ALA A 868 24.85 8.49 49.36
N SER A 869 24.80 8.16 50.66
CA SER A 869 25.89 8.30 51.62
C SER A 869 26.88 7.13 51.70
N ASP A 870 26.62 5.99 51.05
CA ASP A 870 27.62 4.91 50.85
C ASP A 870 28.48 5.30 49.64
N LEU A 871 29.61 5.95 49.94
CA LEU A 871 30.47 6.60 48.95
C LEU A 871 31.50 5.63 48.35
N ASN A 872 31.75 4.48 48.97
CA ASN A 872 32.68 3.47 48.46
C ASN A 872 31.95 2.23 47.86
N ASN A 873 30.62 2.16 47.99
CA ASN A 873 29.73 1.09 47.54
C ASN A 873 30.05 -0.28 48.16
N ASP A 874 30.46 -0.31 49.43
CA ASP A 874 30.70 -1.56 50.17
C ASP A 874 29.46 -2.08 50.92
N GLY A 875 28.33 -1.35 50.82
CA GLY A 875 27.05 -1.68 51.43
C GLY A 875 26.91 -1.18 52.86
N LEU A 876 27.80 -0.31 53.34
CA LEU A 876 27.74 0.32 54.64
C LEU A 876 27.94 1.84 54.50
N VAL A 877 27.50 2.60 55.50
CA VAL A 877 27.86 4.01 55.64
C VAL A 877 28.72 4.12 56.89
N ASP A 878 30.04 4.05 56.72
CA ASP A 878 31.01 3.93 57.81
C ASP A 878 32.20 4.91 57.69
N ASP A 879 33.17 4.79 58.61
CA ASP A 879 34.34 5.68 58.68
C ASP A 879 35.06 5.81 57.32
N SER A 880 35.00 4.78 56.47
CA SER A 880 35.57 4.77 55.12
C SER A 880 34.84 5.75 54.20
N ASP A 881 33.52 5.81 54.25
CA ASP A 881 32.70 6.80 53.53
C ASP A 881 32.90 8.19 54.11
N PHE A 882 32.99 8.29 55.44
CA PHE A 882 33.21 9.58 56.10
C PHE A 882 34.54 10.21 55.66
N VAL A 883 35.59 9.42 55.46
CA VAL A 883 36.86 9.92 54.91
C VAL A 883 36.68 10.48 53.50
N ILE A 884 35.86 9.84 52.66
CA ILE A 884 35.56 10.33 51.31
C ILE A 884 34.75 11.63 51.39
N PHE A 885 33.70 11.66 52.22
CA PHE A 885 32.85 12.83 52.44
C PHE A 885 33.65 14.02 52.97
N ALA A 886 34.44 13.82 54.03
CA ALA A 886 35.20 14.89 54.68
C ALA A 886 36.24 15.53 53.75
N ASN A 887 36.84 14.76 52.84
CA ASN A 887 37.76 15.29 51.84
C ASN A 887 37.04 16.23 50.84
N ALA A 888 35.85 15.84 50.38
CA ALA A 888 35.04 16.65 49.46
C ALA A 888 34.46 17.91 50.14
N TYR A 889 33.90 17.74 51.34
CA TYR A 889 33.37 18.82 52.17
C TYR A 889 34.44 19.87 52.52
N ASN A 890 35.68 19.46 52.82
CA ASN A 890 36.77 20.38 53.10
C ASN A 890 37.27 21.13 51.85
N ALA A 891 37.01 20.60 50.65
CA ALA A 891 37.34 21.27 49.39
C ALA A 891 36.26 22.29 48.96
N LEU A 892 35.01 22.18 49.46
CA LEU A 892 33.85 22.98 49.04
C LEU A 892 33.62 23.00 47.52
N GLU A 893 34.17 22.03 46.78
CA GLU A 893 34.17 22.01 45.32
C GLU A 893 33.76 20.62 44.81
N CYS A 894 32.71 20.59 43.99
CA CYS A 894 32.43 19.45 43.11
C CYS A 894 33.36 19.47 41.89
N PRO A 895 33.91 18.32 41.46
CA PRO A 895 34.61 18.23 40.19
C PRO A 895 33.70 18.63 39.03
N ALA A 896 34.24 19.31 38.01
CA ALA A 896 33.48 19.53 36.77
C ALA A 896 33.13 18.18 36.12
N LEU A 897 31.91 18.05 35.60
CA LEU A 897 31.45 16.84 34.89
C LEU A 897 32.43 16.48 33.75
N PRO A 898 32.72 15.19 33.53
CA PRO A 898 32.10 14.00 34.14
C PRO A 898 32.76 13.56 35.46
N GLY A 899 33.45 14.45 36.16
CA GLY A 899 33.98 14.16 37.50
C GLY A 899 32.84 13.93 38.50
N LEU A 900 33.00 12.91 39.33
CA LEU A 900 31.97 12.47 40.26
C LEU A 900 31.94 13.35 41.52
N CYS A 901 30.77 13.90 41.86
CA CYS A 901 30.56 14.59 43.13
C CYS A 901 29.69 13.76 44.10
N MET A 902 30.19 12.60 44.55
CA MET A 902 29.38 11.69 45.38
C MET A 902 28.93 12.28 46.72
N ALA A 903 29.61 13.31 47.20
CA ALA A 903 29.36 13.90 48.51
C ALA A 903 28.39 15.10 48.46
N ASP A 904 28.00 15.56 47.27
CA ASP A 904 26.89 16.49 47.07
C ASP A 904 25.60 15.67 47.06
N LEU A 905 25.03 15.50 48.26
CA LEU A 905 23.92 14.60 48.54
C LEU A 905 22.56 15.28 48.32
N ASN A 906 22.53 16.60 48.12
CA ASN A 906 21.34 17.36 47.78
C ASN A 906 21.31 17.85 46.31
N ASP A 907 22.38 17.62 45.55
CA ASP A 907 22.56 17.95 44.13
C ASP A 907 22.47 19.46 43.85
N ASP A 908 23.01 20.31 44.74
CA ASP A 908 23.05 21.76 44.57
C ASP A 908 24.36 22.30 43.97
N GLY A 909 25.31 21.41 43.70
CA GLY A 909 26.60 21.67 43.07
C GLY A 909 27.73 22.00 44.06
N ILE A 910 27.49 21.93 45.36
CA ILE A 910 28.46 22.25 46.42
C ILE A 910 28.35 21.20 47.53
N VAL A 911 29.49 20.76 48.09
CA VAL A 911 29.49 19.88 49.26
C VAL A 911 29.60 20.72 50.54
N GLU A 912 28.48 20.94 51.23
CA GLU A 912 28.37 21.81 52.40
C GLU A 912 27.57 21.20 53.57
N ASP A 913 27.19 22.04 54.54
CA ASP A 913 26.47 21.63 55.76
C ASP A 913 25.16 20.90 55.44
N SER A 914 24.51 21.28 54.34
CA SER A 914 23.28 20.68 53.83
C SER A 914 23.48 19.19 53.51
N ASP A 915 24.59 18.83 52.86
CA ASP A 915 24.96 17.44 52.57
C ASP A 915 25.40 16.69 53.81
N PHE A 916 26.14 17.36 54.70
CA PHE A 916 26.62 16.74 55.93
C PHE A 916 25.44 16.28 56.81
N VAL A 917 24.33 17.02 56.83
CA VAL A 917 23.12 16.61 57.54
C VAL A 917 22.54 15.31 56.98
N ILE A 918 22.54 15.16 55.64
CA ILE A 918 22.08 13.93 54.97
C ILE A 918 23.04 12.78 55.30
N PHE A 919 24.34 12.99 55.15
CA PHE A 919 25.39 12.00 55.43
C PHE A 919 25.35 11.52 56.89
N ALA A 920 25.32 12.45 57.85
CA ALA A 920 25.32 12.13 59.28
C ALA A 920 24.07 11.37 59.72
N GLY A 921 22.93 11.58 59.03
CA GLY A 921 21.72 10.79 59.22
C GLY A 921 21.96 9.32 58.89
N ALA A 922 22.42 9.03 57.66
CA ALA A 922 22.70 7.68 57.20
C ALA A 922 23.83 7.00 58.00
N TYR A 923 24.89 7.74 58.32
CA TYR A 923 26.04 7.27 59.10
C TYR A 923 25.65 6.79 60.51
N ASN A 924 24.73 7.49 61.19
CA ASN A 924 24.26 7.09 62.51
C ASN A 924 23.41 5.82 62.49
N GLU A 925 22.76 5.53 61.37
CA GLU A 925 21.93 4.34 61.21
C GLU A 925 22.77 3.09 60.85
N LEU A 926 24.01 3.25 60.38
CA LEU A 926 24.89 2.14 59.92
C LEU A 926 24.21 1.23 58.88
N LEU A 927 23.25 1.77 58.13
CA LEU A 927 22.34 1.01 57.29
C LEU A 927 22.40 1.51 55.85
N CYS A 928 22.80 0.60 54.95
CA CYS A 928 22.45 0.63 53.55
C CYS A 928 21.81 -0.73 53.19
N PRO A 929 20.49 -0.90 53.40
CA PRO A 929 19.79 -2.16 53.12
C PRO A 929 19.61 -2.43 51.62
#